data_AF-A0A3M0SUS1-F1
#
_entry.id   AF-A0A3M0SUS1-F1
#
_cell.length_a   1.000
_cell.length_b   1.000
_cell.length_c   1.000
_cell.angle_alpha   90.00
_cell.angle_beta   90.00
_cell.angle_gamma   90.00
#
_symmetry.space_group_name_H-M   'P 1'
#
loop_
_entity.id
_entity.type
_entity.pdbx_description
1 polymer ?
#
loop_
_entity_poly.entity_id
_entity_poly.type
_entity_poly.pdbx_seq_one_letter_code
_entity_poly.pdbx_strand_id
1 'polypeptide(L)'
;MKKIKLLKRQRINHILSVIYHYPLTIVEAPMGFGKTTAVRHFLESKKSPYFWITFLNSNENTSFLWSDFSNEISKIDEDAGQKLKSLGFPVDIPQMSKVLSILNHIDYDEKTVFVIDDYHLSKKTQVNKLLRQIVLERLDNFHIVIITRDTTEINFTELFSKGLCQVISQQQLKFTYEEIENYCLMMNKNISSSDLEKIEEYTDGWISLTYMVILGLEKGIPVGMNNTIEDLVENTLFDAYDGYIQNFLLELSIMDSFTAKQAFFVTHEERTDKILKKLRQENAFVFYDEVNKTYKIHNVLLDFLRIKQHFKPAHIKELYRRLGYWYLSKKDFIIGYGYLNRAGDVEKILSDFNNPHNVRNELTEFEGSFEMFNSLPEELLYKYPVAYLQHIFLSILKGNDEIVEDCAQRLDRLQQFYSEIEVINDNYRNHIIAEILIVKKFTVFNHAEEMIVNNHKIIELLNGKQSYIMLRENEYTFGSPHLIYIYFREQGTLKEILYTITKKFSLHAKIANGCGTGCEYVGLAEYALETGDFKSVELNSFKAIYKAKTKEQTSLIICANFNLMRLYAFQGKIDESIRILNNLEEEVNELNNPIYNTTMDLCRGYIYGCIGYPEKIPYWLQVGDMTDGDFFYQGMAFNYIVYGKAVMLTKNYVKLEMLTESFEEYFSIFSNQLGFIHNSIFKAVAKYNLYGMEKGVSELQEALSKARQDYIIAPFVENALYIISMLETILNNNSRDEYINKTTVLSRQYIENLQNSSENKINLSQRELEVLSLTAKGLKRTQVACKLGISESTAKTHLQNIYKKLQVSGKFEAVKIARMYGII
;
A
#
# COMPACT_ATOMS: atom_id res chain seq x y z
N MET A 1 24.47 -41.14 2.31
CA MET A 1 24.10 -39.85 2.92
C MET A 1 24.54 -39.86 4.39
N LYS A 2 25.53 -39.06 4.81
CA LYS A 2 25.69 -38.78 6.24
C LYS A 2 24.54 -37.84 6.61
N LYS A 3 23.63 -38.28 7.49
CA LYS A 3 22.56 -37.41 8.03
C LYS A 3 23.20 -36.20 8.71
N ILE A 4 22.64 -35.00 8.51
CA ILE A 4 22.98 -33.81 9.29
C ILE A 4 22.81 -34.18 10.77
N LYS A 5 23.89 -34.08 11.56
CA LYS A 5 23.89 -34.42 12.98
C LYS A 5 23.34 -33.21 13.76
N LEU A 6 22.07 -33.29 14.16
CA LEU A 6 21.39 -32.26 14.95
C LEU A 6 21.31 -32.69 16.42
N LEU A 7 21.81 -31.85 17.33
CA LEU A 7 21.62 -32.06 18.77
C LEU A 7 20.19 -31.75 19.16
N LYS A 8 19.54 -32.66 19.89
CA LYS A 8 18.20 -32.43 20.45
C LYS A 8 18.30 -31.57 21.70
N ARG A 9 17.72 -30.37 21.67
CA ARG A 9 17.77 -29.39 22.77
C ARG A 9 16.41 -29.24 23.44
N GLN A 10 16.09 -30.12 24.41
CA GLN A 10 14.79 -30.12 25.11
C GLN A 10 14.48 -28.79 25.79
N ARG A 11 15.50 -28.13 26.37
CA ARG A 11 15.40 -26.79 26.98
C ARG A 11 14.89 -25.75 25.98
N ILE A 12 15.42 -25.74 24.76
CA ILE A 12 15.01 -24.81 23.70
C ILE A 12 13.57 -25.10 23.25
N ASN A 13 13.19 -26.37 23.13
CA ASN A 13 11.80 -26.74 22.81
C ASN A 13 10.81 -26.27 23.89
N HIS A 14 11.23 -26.25 25.16
CA HIS A 14 10.41 -25.68 26.24
C HIS A 14 10.29 -24.16 26.11
N ILE A 15 11.40 -23.45 25.87
CA ILE A 15 11.40 -21.99 25.68
C ILE A 15 10.52 -21.60 24.48
N LEU A 16 10.64 -22.31 23.35
CA LEU A 16 9.86 -22.04 22.13
C LEU A 16 8.37 -22.37 22.27
N SER A 17 7.94 -23.06 23.35
CA SER A 17 6.51 -23.31 23.58
C SER A 17 5.68 -22.03 23.79
N VAL A 18 6.34 -20.90 24.09
CA VAL A 18 5.73 -19.56 24.17
C VAL A 18 5.12 -19.12 22.83
N ILE A 19 5.59 -19.65 21.69
CA ILE A 19 5.08 -19.30 20.34
C ILE A 19 3.56 -19.43 20.28
N TYR A 20 3.01 -20.43 20.95
CA TYR A 20 1.58 -20.72 20.96
C TYR A 20 0.74 -19.87 21.92
N HIS A 21 1.37 -19.01 22.71
CA HIS A 21 0.72 -18.18 23.72
C HIS A 21 0.67 -16.70 23.31
N TYR A 22 1.42 -16.32 22.27
CA TYR A 22 1.50 -14.95 21.76
C TYR A 22 1.17 -14.93 20.27
N PRO A 23 0.46 -13.91 19.77
CA PRO A 23 0.30 -13.70 18.33
C PRO A 23 1.63 -13.47 17.61
N LEU A 24 2.60 -12.83 18.27
CA LEU A 24 3.94 -12.59 17.75
C LEU A 24 5.02 -13.10 18.71
N THR A 25 5.98 -13.86 18.19
CA THR A 25 7.22 -14.20 18.89
C THR A 25 8.42 -13.78 18.05
N ILE A 26 9.37 -13.07 18.65
CA ILE A 26 10.61 -12.65 18.00
C ILE A 26 11.76 -13.49 18.55
N VAL A 27 12.51 -14.15 17.68
CA VAL A 27 13.71 -14.90 18.00
C VAL A 27 14.91 -14.07 17.55
N GLU A 28 15.55 -13.39 18.50
CA GLU A 28 16.60 -12.40 18.26
C GLU A 28 17.94 -12.91 18.78
N ALA A 29 18.90 -13.03 17.87
CA ALA A 29 20.29 -13.29 18.19
C ALA A 29 21.17 -12.97 16.97
N PRO A 30 22.49 -12.74 17.14
CA PRO A 30 23.41 -12.59 16.02
C PRO A 30 23.45 -13.81 15.09
N MET A 31 24.19 -13.69 13.98
CA MET A 31 24.31 -14.77 13.00
C MET A 31 24.87 -16.05 13.62
N GLY A 32 24.45 -17.22 13.13
CA GLY A 32 25.03 -18.51 13.51
C GLY A 32 24.69 -19.06 14.91
N PHE A 33 23.80 -18.41 15.68
CA PHE A 33 23.29 -18.96 16.96
C PHE A 33 22.24 -20.08 16.80
N GLY A 34 21.98 -20.52 15.56
CA GLY A 34 21.08 -21.65 15.30
C GLY A 34 19.58 -21.31 15.39
N LYS A 35 19.19 -20.03 15.27
CA LYS A 35 17.80 -19.57 15.36
C LYS A 35 16.85 -20.34 14.41
N THR A 36 17.14 -20.30 13.11
CA THR A 36 16.43 -21.01 12.03
C THR A 36 16.27 -22.49 12.35
N THR A 37 17.36 -23.14 12.74
CA THR A 37 17.39 -24.57 13.08
C THR A 37 16.54 -24.89 14.31
N ALA A 38 16.61 -24.05 15.36
CA ALA A 38 15.86 -24.23 16.59
C ALA A 38 14.35 -24.13 16.37
N VAL A 39 13.90 -23.08 15.67
CA VAL A 39 12.47 -22.87 15.36
C VAL A 39 11.94 -24.00 14.47
N ARG A 40 12.66 -24.34 13.39
CA ARG A 40 12.25 -25.42 12.48
C ARG A 40 12.14 -26.76 13.20
N HIS A 41 13.15 -27.13 13.98
CA HIS A 41 13.14 -28.38 14.74
C HIS A 41 12.00 -28.44 15.76
N PHE A 42 11.71 -27.33 16.43
CA PHE A 42 10.60 -27.23 17.37
C PHE A 42 9.25 -27.49 16.66
N LEU A 43 8.98 -26.80 15.55
CA LEU A 43 7.74 -26.94 14.79
C LEU A 43 7.56 -28.36 14.24
N GLU A 44 8.62 -28.95 13.68
CA GLU A 44 8.65 -30.35 13.24
C GLU A 44 8.36 -31.33 14.40
N SER A 45 8.97 -31.11 15.57
CA SER A 45 8.80 -31.97 16.75
C SER A 45 7.38 -31.93 17.32
N LYS A 46 6.71 -30.77 17.20
CA LYS A 46 5.32 -30.57 17.62
C LYS A 46 4.31 -30.95 16.53
N LYS A 47 4.78 -31.24 15.31
CA LYS A 47 3.95 -31.47 14.12
C LYS A 47 2.99 -30.32 13.84
N SER A 48 3.40 -29.09 14.16
CA SER A 48 2.58 -27.91 13.88
C SER A 48 2.57 -27.63 12.39
N PRO A 49 1.42 -27.26 11.80
CA PRO A 49 1.39 -26.70 10.47
C PRO A 49 2.14 -25.37 10.49
N TYR A 50 3.06 -25.20 9.55
CA TYR A 50 3.79 -23.94 9.40
C TYR A 50 4.09 -23.67 7.94
N PHE A 51 4.24 -22.40 7.63
CA PHE A 51 4.83 -21.94 6.38
C PHE A 51 5.94 -20.95 6.68
N TRP A 52 6.92 -20.90 5.77
CA TRP A 52 8.23 -20.32 6.06
C TRP A 52 8.68 -19.43 4.91
N ILE A 53 8.84 -18.14 5.19
CA ILE A 53 9.41 -17.17 4.27
C ILE A 53 10.76 -16.71 4.83
N THR A 54 11.74 -16.54 3.97
CA THR A 54 13.07 -16.06 4.37
C THR A 54 13.42 -14.83 3.55
N PHE A 55 13.71 -13.72 4.21
CA PHE A 55 14.18 -12.52 3.54
C PHE A 55 15.56 -12.73 2.93
N LEU A 56 15.72 -12.24 1.72
CA LEU A 56 16.98 -12.23 0.99
C LEU A 56 17.51 -10.80 0.88
N ASN A 57 18.83 -10.67 0.73
CA ASN A 57 19.57 -9.39 0.74
C ASN A 57 19.42 -8.63 -0.60
N SER A 58 19.02 -9.32 -1.68
CA SER A 58 18.48 -8.74 -2.90
C SER A 58 17.25 -7.97 -2.47
N ASN A 59 17.24 -6.66 -2.69
CA ASN A 59 16.19 -5.75 -2.23
C ASN A 59 14.82 -6.21 -2.76
N GLU A 60 14.20 -7.13 -2.03
CA GLU A 60 13.04 -7.84 -2.51
C GLU A 60 11.89 -6.84 -2.64
N ASN A 61 11.33 -6.83 -3.84
CA ASN A 61 10.08 -6.14 -4.10
C ASN A 61 9.03 -6.77 -3.18
N THR A 62 8.20 -5.96 -2.53
CA THR A 62 7.11 -6.44 -1.64
C THR A 62 6.21 -7.44 -2.37
N SER A 63 6.12 -7.33 -3.70
CA SER A 63 5.45 -8.27 -4.59
C SER A 63 5.97 -9.71 -4.53
N PHE A 64 7.29 -9.94 -4.38
CA PHE A 64 7.83 -11.30 -4.32
C PHE A 64 7.47 -11.97 -3.00
N LEU A 65 7.74 -11.28 -1.88
CA LEU A 65 7.31 -11.70 -0.55
C LEU A 65 5.81 -11.98 -0.52
N TRP A 66 5.01 -11.12 -1.15
CA TRP A 66 3.57 -11.29 -1.20
C TRP A 66 3.14 -12.50 -2.02
N SER A 67 3.79 -12.74 -3.16
CA SER A 67 3.56 -13.93 -3.96
C SER A 67 3.85 -15.19 -3.15
N ASP A 68 4.98 -15.24 -2.45
CA ASP A 68 5.34 -16.39 -1.61
C ASP A 68 4.35 -16.57 -0.46
N PHE A 69 4.00 -15.50 0.25
CA PHE A 69 2.97 -15.51 1.28
C PHE A 69 1.63 -16.04 0.76
N SER A 70 1.17 -15.52 -0.38
CA SER A 70 -0.10 -15.94 -0.99
C SER A 70 -0.05 -17.42 -1.43
N ASN A 71 1.06 -17.88 -2.00
CA ASN A 71 1.22 -19.28 -2.40
C ASN A 71 1.26 -20.23 -1.19
N GLU A 72 1.86 -19.82 -0.07
CA GLU A 72 1.84 -20.60 1.17
C GLU A 72 0.43 -20.66 1.77
N ILE A 73 -0.31 -19.54 1.78
CA ILE A 73 -1.70 -19.52 2.20
C ILE A 73 -2.57 -20.40 1.31
N SER A 74 -2.34 -20.45 -0.02
CA SER A 74 -3.05 -21.35 -0.94
C SER A 74 -2.93 -22.84 -0.57
N LYS A 75 -1.91 -23.25 0.21
CA LYS A 75 -1.78 -24.64 0.68
C LYS A 75 -2.73 -24.96 1.84
N ILE A 76 -3.17 -23.94 2.57
CA ILE A 76 -4.12 -24.04 3.69
C ILE A 76 -5.53 -23.82 3.17
N ASP A 77 -5.74 -22.72 2.45
CA ASP A 77 -7.01 -22.35 1.81
C ASP A 77 -6.72 -21.83 0.39
N GLU A 78 -7.08 -22.64 -0.61
CA GLU A 78 -6.80 -22.35 -2.02
C GLU A 78 -7.48 -21.05 -2.49
N ASP A 79 -8.73 -20.81 -2.08
CA ASP A 79 -9.51 -19.63 -2.46
C ASP A 79 -8.93 -18.37 -1.81
N ALA A 80 -8.58 -18.44 -0.53
CA ALA A 80 -7.95 -17.32 0.17
C ALA A 80 -6.60 -16.95 -0.44
N GLY A 81 -5.75 -17.93 -0.74
CA GLY A 81 -4.45 -17.67 -1.35
C GLY A 81 -4.55 -17.12 -2.78
N GLN A 82 -5.53 -17.57 -3.57
CA GLN A 82 -5.80 -16.97 -4.89
C GLN A 82 -6.26 -15.51 -4.78
N LYS A 83 -7.14 -15.19 -3.82
CA LYS A 83 -7.60 -13.82 -3.55
C LYS A 83 -6.46 -12.90 -3.09
N LEU A 84 -5.60 -13.36 -2.19
CA LEU A 84 -4.42 -12.60 -1.76
C LEU A 84 -3.49 -12.35 -2.96
N LYS A 85 -3.27 -13.37 -3.80
CA LYS A 85 -2.42 -13.24 -4.99
C LYS A 85 -2.98 -12.23 -6.00
N SER A 86 -4.29 -12.20 -6.21
CA SER A 86 -4.93 -11.22 -7.10
C SER A 86 -4.89 -9.80 -6.55
N LEU A 87 -5.02 -9.64 -5.22
CA LEU A 87 -4.95 -8.34 -4.56
C LEU A 87 -3.55 -7.73 -4.57
N GLY A 88 -2.50 -8.55 -4.66
CA GLY A 88 -1.14 -8.04 -4.54
C GLY A 88 -0.82 -7.52 -3.13
N PHE A 89 0.41 -7.05 -2.93
CA PHE A 89 0.84 -6.57 -1.62
C PHE A 89 0.01 -5.34 -1.22
N PRO A 90 -0.53 -5.30 0.02
CA PRO A 90 -1.38 -4.18 0.43
C PRO A 90 -0.54 -2.91 0.58
N VAL A 91 -0.80 -1.94 -0.29
CA VAL A 91 -0.12 -0.63 -0.30
C VAL A 91 -0.97 0.49 0.30
N ASP A 92 -2.29 0.27 0.39
CA ASP A 92 -3.26 1.19 0.98
C ASP A 92 -4.07 0.52 2.14
N ILE A 93 -4.86 1.35 2.84
CA ILE A 93 -5.70 0.92 3.97
C ILE A 93 -6.87 0.00 3.54
N PRO A 94 -7.59 0.28 2.43
CA PRO A 94 -8.62 -0.63 1.92
C PRO A 94 -8.11 -2.04 1.61
N GLN A 95 -6.99 -2.16 0.88
CA GLN A 95 -6.32 -3.43 0.57
C GLN A 95 -5.86 -4.11 1.86
N MET A 96 -5.29 -3.37 2.81
CA MET A 96 -4.94 -3.92 4.13
C MET A 96 -6.17 -4.52 4.81
N SER A 97 -7.30 -3.80 4.82
CA SER A 97 -8.55 -4.28 5.42
C SER A 97 -9.09 -5.53 4.71
N LYS A 98 -9.00 -5.61 3.38
CA LYS A 98 -9.36 -6.79 2.61
C LYS A 98 -8.46 -7.98 2.91
N VAL A 99 -7.14 -7.75 3.00
CA VAL A 99 -6.15 -8.77 3.39
C VAL A 99 -6.48 -9.33 4.76
N LEU A 100 -6.70 -8.47 5.76
CA LEU A 100 -7.07 -8.89 7.11
C LEU A 100 -8.38 -9.67 7.12
N SER A 101 -9.39 -9.20 6.36
CA SER A 101 -10.66 -9.91 6.20
C SER A 101 -10.45 -11.31 5.62
N ILE A 102 -9.68 -11.46 4.54
CA ILE A 102 -9.40 -12.78 3.94
C ILE A 102 -8.73 -13.69 4.97
N LEU A 103 -7.67 -13.21 5.64
CA LEU A 103 -6.97 -14.00 6.65
C LEU A 103 -7.88 -14.40 7.82
N ASN A 104 -8.82 -13.55 8.22
CA ASN A 104 -9.78 -13.82 9.31
C ASN A 104 -10.89 -14.82 8.93
N HIS A 105 -11.13 -15.06 7.64
CA HIS A 105 -12.09 -16.07 7.17
C HIS A 105 -11.47 -17.46 6.98
N ILE A 106 -10.14 -17.59 7.06
CA ILE A 106 -9.46 -18.88 6.96
C ILE A 106 -9.68 -19.65 8.26
N ASP A 107 -10.10 -20.90 8.14
CA ASP A 107 -10.17 -21.83 9.26
C ASP A 107 -8.78 -22.47 9.46
N TYR A 108 -7.98 -21.89 10.35
CA TYR A 108 -6.64 -22.40 10.64
C TYR A 108 -6.73 -23.68 11.50
N ASP A 109 -6.41 -24.82 10.88
CA ASP A 109 -6.26 -26.12 11.55
C ASP A 109 -5.16 -26.08 12.62
N GLU A 110 -5.50 -26.43 13.87
CA GLU A 110 -4.60 -26.38 15.04
C GLU A 110 -3.64 -25.15 15.03
N LYS A 111 -2.59 -25.13 15.85
CA LYS A 111 -1.75 -23.94 16.05
C LYS A 111 -0.83 -23.70 14.83
N THR A 112 -1.34 -23.02 13.82
CA THR A 112 -0.63 -22.67 12.58
C THR A 112 0.40 -21.57 12.84
N VAL A 113 1.62 -21.75 12.31
CA VAL A 113 2.74 -20.83 12.52
C VAL A 113 3.27 -20.25 11.21
N PHE A 114 3.24 -18.94 11.06
CA PHE A 114 3.92 -18.20 10.01
C PHE A 114 5.33 -17.81 10.47
N VAL A 115 6.36 -18.41 9.87
CA VAL A 115 7.75 -18.09 10.18
C VAL A 115 8.34 -17.15 9.14
N ILE A 116 8.94 -16.06 9.61
CA ILE A 116 9.64 -15.05 8.82
C ILE A 116 11.10 -15.04 9.26
N ASP A 117 11.98 -15.55 8.42
CA ASP A 117 13.40 -15.68 8.70
C ASP A 117 14.24 -14.56 8.07
N ASP A 118 15.39 -14.28 8.68
CA ASP A 118 16.32 -13.21 8.30
C ASP A 118 15.69 -11.79 8.22
N TYR A 119 14.76 -11.46 9.12
CA TYR A 119 13.94 -10.24 9.02
C TYR A 119 14.70 -8.90 9.07
N HIS A 120 15.85 -8.82 9.72
CA HIS A 120 16.79 -7.67 9.65
C HIS A 120 17.12 -7.19 8.21
N LEU A 121 16.92 -8.03 7.19
CA LEU A 121 17.10 -7.63 5.79
C LEU A 121 15.90 -6.83 5.25
N SER A 122 14.76 -6.84 5.95
CA SER A 122 13.58 -6.03 5.66
C SER A 122 13.80 -4.59 6.09
N LYS A 123 14.32 -3.76 5.19
CA LYS A 123 14.46 -2.30 5.41
C LYS A 123 13.18 -1.50 5.16
N LYS A 124 12.04 -2.17 4.89
CA LYS A 124 10.82 -1.52 4.41
C LYS A 124 9.78 -1.34 5.52
N THR A 125 9.34 -0.11 5.71
CA THR A 125 8.29 0.27 6.67
C THR A 125 6.94 -0.41 6.39
N GLN A 126 6.62 -0.71 5.13
CA GLN A 126 5.34 -1.31 4.75
C GLN A 126 5.15 -2.74 5.26
N VAL A 127 6.20 -3.58 5.26
CA VAL A 127 6.10 -4.95 5.82
C VAL A 127 5.90 -4.91 7.33
N ASN A 128 6.61 -4.00 8.03
CA ASN A 128 6.40 -3.76 9.46
C ASN A 128 4.92 -3.40 9.74
N LYS A 129 4.32 -2.53 8.91
CA LYS A 129 2.90 -2.14 9.03
C LYS A 129 1.98 -3.35 8.83
N LEU A 130 2.17 -4.15 7.78
CA LEU A 130 1.38 -5.36 7.52
C LEU A 130 1.42 -6.33 8.72
N LEU A 131 2.61 -6.69 9.20
CA LEU A 131 2.75 -7.64 10.31
C LEU A 131 2.12 -7.10 11.60
N ARG A 132 2.30 -5.80 11.88
CA ARG A 132 1.65 -5.15 13.02
C ARG A 132 0.12 -5.25 12.93
N GLN A 133 -0.46 -5.00 11.76
CA GLN A 133 -1.91 -5.07 11.59
C GLN A 133 -2.45 -6.50 11.74
N ILE A 134 -1.77 -7.51 11.18
CA ILE A 134 -2.15 -8.92 11.37
C ILE A 134 -2.12 -9.31 12.85
N VAL A 135 -1.08 -8.88 13.58
CA VAL A 135 -0.97 -9.16 15.03
C VAL A 135 -2.07 -8.48 15.84
N LEU A 136 -2.46 -7.26 15.48
CA LEU A 136 -3.54 -6.53 16.13
C LEU A 136 -4.92 -7.13 15.86
N GLU A 137 -5.12 -7.77 14.69
CA GLU A 137 -6.37 -8.47 14.33
C GLU A 137 -6.62 -9.71 15.21
N ARG A 138 -5.58 -10.30 15.79
CA ARG A 138 -5.65 -11.48 16.70
C ARG A 138 -6.38 -12.67 16.07
N LEU A 139 -5.92 -13.09 14.90
CA LEU A 139 -6.40 -14.28 14.21
C LEU A 139 -6.32 -15.52 15.11
N ASP A 140 -7.43 -16.26 15.21
CA ASP A 140 -7.50 -17.47 16.03
C ASP A 140 -6.57 -18.55 15.47
N ASN A 141 -5.83 -19.23 16.36
CA ASN A 141 -4.89 -20.31 16.04
C ASN A 141 -3.74 -19.95 15.07
N PHE A 142 -3.52 -18.66 14.80
CA PHE A 142 -2.46 -18.19 13.91
C PHE A 142 -1.39 -17.44 14.69
N HIS A 143 -0.13 -17.90 14.56
CA HIS A 143 1.01 -17.34 15.28
C HIS A 143 2.11 -16.91 14.31
N ILE A 144 2.74 -15.77 14.57
CA ILE A 144 3.85 -15.26 13.77
C ILE A 144 5.15 -15.43 14.55
N VAL A 145 6.18 -15.96 13.89
CA VAL A 145 7.54 -16.06 14.42
C VAL A 145 8.48 -15.27 13.53
N ILE A 146 9.08 -14.20 14.06
CA ILE A 146 10.12 -13.43 13.38
C ILE A 146 11.48 -13.91 13.86
N ILE A 147 12.36 -14.28 12.95
CA ILE A 147 13.76 -14.60 13.25
C ILE A 147 14.62 -13.47 12.70
N THR A 148 15.38 -12.80 13.57
CA THR A 148 16.16 -11.61 13.20
C THR A 148 17.51 -11.55 13.91
N ARG A 149 18.42 -10.71 13.38
CA ARG A 149 19.73 -10.41 14.00
C ARG A 149 19.61 -9.32 15.07
N ASP A 150 18.77 -8.33 14.82
CA ASP A 150 18.46 -7.23 15.71
C ASP A 150 16.99 -6.80 15.51
N THR A 151 16.45 -6.11 16.51
CA THR A 151 15.13 -5.47 16.43
C THR A 151 15.21 -3.94 16.36
N THR A 152 16.39 -3.35 16.14
CA THR A 152 16.60 -1.90 16.25
C THR A 152 15.77 -1.11 15.25
N GLU A 153 15.57 -1.64 14.04
CA GLU A 153 14.77 -0.99 12.98
C GLU A 153 13.30 -1.45 12.98
N ILE A 154 12.88 -2.25 13.97
CA ILE A 154 11.55 -2.86 14.04
C ILE A 154 10.73 -2.22 15.17
N ASN A 155 9.88 -1.24 14.85
CA ASN A 155 9.06 -0.57 15.86
C ASN A 155 7.79 -1.37 16.22
N PHE A 156 7.94 -2.34 17.13
CA PHE A 156 6.83 -3.10 17.72
C PHE A 156 6.54 -2.74 19.18
N THR A 157 6.96 -1.54 19.62
CA THR A 157 6.81 -1.05 21.00
C THR A 157 5.37 -1.16 21.52
N GLU A 158 4.38 -0.87 20.67
CA GLU A 158 2.96 -1.00 21.00
C GLU A 158 2.54 -2.46 21.25
N LEU A 159 3.09 -3.42 20.49
CA LEU A 159 2.75 -4.84 20.64
C LEU A 159 3.28 -5.38 21.97
N PHE A 160 4.44 -4.91 22.41
CA PHE A 160 4.99 -5.21 23.73
C PHE A 160 4.11 -4.65 24.86
N SER A 161 3.71 -3.39 24.79
CA SER A 161 2.89 -2.76 25.84
C SER A 161 1.50 -3.40 25.95
N LYS A 162 0.96 -3.94 24.84
CA LYS A 162 -0.30 -4.68 24.80
C LYS A 162 -0.16 -6.18 25.15
N GLY A 163 1.05 -6.67 25.43
CA GLY A 163 1.31 -8.08 25.75
C GLY A 163 1.08 -9.04 24.58
N LEU A 164 1.20 -8.56 23.33
CA LEU A 164 0.97 -9.34 22.11
C LEU A 164 2.25 -9.90 21.49
N CYS A 165 3.41 -9.49 22.00
CA CYS A 165 4.72 -9.86 21.47
C CYS A 165 5.65 -10.37 22.57
N GLN A 166 6.35 -11.47 22.30
CA GLN A 166 7.38 -12.05 23.18
C GLN A 166 8.73 -12.16 22.48
N VAL A 167 9.83 -11.78 23.13
CA VAL A 167 11.20 -11.90 22.59
C VAL A 167 11.94 -13.05 23.25
N ILE A 168 12.58 -13.89 22.42
CA ILE A 168 13.55 -14.90 22.80
C ILE A 168 14.92 -14.38 22.41
N SER A 169 15.75 -14.10 23.42
CA SER A 169 17.05 -13.46 23.24
C SER A 169 18.19 -14.44 22.97
N GLN A 170 19.33 -13.92 22.52
CA GLN A 170 20.58 -14.66 22.35
C GLN A 170 20.97 -15.48 23.60
N GLN A 171 20.81 -14.92 24.80
CA GLN A 171 21.19 -15.59 26.05
C GLN A 171 20.40 -16.88 26.28
N GLN A 172 19.16 -16.93 25.80
CA GLN A 172 18.32 -18.12 25.89
C GLN A 172 18.67 -19.16 24.83
N LEU A 173 19.20 -18.75 23.67
CA LEU A 173 19.52 -19.62 22.53
C LEU A 173 20.92 -20.23 22.58
N LYS A 174 21.87 -19.57 23.26
CA LYS A 174 23.24 -20.06 23.47
C LYS A 174 23.26 -21.52 23.93
N PHE A 175 24.22 -22.27 23.41
CA PHE A 175 24.47 -23.63 23.89
C PHE A 175 24.99 -23.56 25.33
N THR A 176 24.43 -24.37 26.21
CA THR A 176 25.01 -24.59 27.54
C THR A 176 26.28 -25.44 27.42
N TYR A 177 27.13 -25.44 28.45
CA TYR A 177 28.30 -26.33 28.51
C TYR A 177 27.94 -27.79 28.16
N GLU A 178 26.88 -28.33 28.78
CA GLU A 178 26.37 -29.68 28.51
C GLU A 178 25.94 -29.86 27.04
N GLU A 179 25.34 -28.85 26.41
CA GLU A 179 24.97 -28.90 25.00
C GLU A 179 26.21 -28.85 24.08
N ILE A 180 27.24 -28.07 24.42
CA ILE A 180 28.52 -28.02 23.69
C ILE A 180 29.21 -29.38 23.76
N GLU A 181 29.35 -29.94 24.96
CA GLU A 181 29.98 -31.24 25.20
C GLU A 181 29.27 -32.35 24.39
N ASN A 182 27.95 -32.45 24.51
CA ASN A 182 27.16 -33.43 23.78
C ASN A 182 27.27 -33.25 22.25
N TYR A 183 27.28 -32.02 21.76
CA TYR A 183 27.47 -31.74 20.34
C TYR A 183 28.87 -32.14 19.86
N CYS A 184 29.91 -31.77 20.60
CA CYS A 184 31.30 -32.10 20.27
C CYS A 184 31.50 -33.62 20.21
N LEU A 185 31.04 -34.37 21.22
CA LEU A 185 31.12 -35.82 21.26
C LEU A 185 30.32 -36.49 20.14
N MET A 186 29.19 -35.90 19.74
CA MET A 186 28.40 -36.36 18.61
C MET A 186 29.16 -36.20 17.29
N MET A 187 29.95 -35.13 17.14
CA MET A 187 30.72 -34.83 15.94
C MET A 187 32.02 -35.63 15.87
N ASN A 188 32.86 -35.52 16.90
CA ASN A 188 34.12 -36.22 17.07
C ASN A 188 34.17 -36.96 18.41
N LYS A 189 34.12 -38.29 18.38
CA LYS A 189 34.07 -39.14 19.58
C LYS A 189 35.33 -39.11 20.44
N ASN A 190 36.45 -38.59 19.92
CA ASN A 190 37.76 -38.63 20.56
C ASN A 190 38.24 -37.24 21.02
N ILE A 191 37.32 -36.28 21.21
CA ILE A 191 37.70 -34.93 21.64
C ILE A 191 38.22 -34.94 23.09
N SER A 192 39.32 -34.23 23.35
CA SER A 192 39.92 -34.18 24.69
C SER A 192 39.16 -33.21 25.60
N SER A 193 39.19 -33.46 26.91
CA SER A 193 38.59 -32.55 27.91
C SER A 193 39.20 -31.14 27.86
N SER A 194 40.51 -31.04 27.57
CA SER A 194 41.20 -29.75 27.43
C SER A 194 40.74 -28.99 26.18
N ASP A 195 40.46 -29.67 25.08
CA ASP A 195 39.91 -29.03 23.88
C ASP A 195 38.46 -28.61 24.09
N LEU A 196 37.66 -29.39 24.84
CA LEU A 196 36.28 -29.04 25.19
C LEU A 196 36.18 -27.76 26.03
N GLU A 197 37.02 -27.61 27.05
CA GLU A 197 37.10 -26.39 27.86
C GLU A 197 37.48 -25.17 27.00
N LYS A 198 38.49 -25.31 26.14
CA LYS A 198 38.89 -24.24 25.22
C LYS A 198 37.80 -23.91 24.20
N ILE A 199 37.06 -24.89 23.71
CA ILE A 199 35.93 -24.67 22.80
C ILE A 199 34.86 -23.87 23.51
N GLU A 200 34.48 -24.24 24.73
CA GLU A 200 33.46 -23.52 25.48
C GLU A 200 33.86 -22.06 25.73
N GLU A 201 35.07 -21.82 26.24
CA GLU A 201 35.58 -20.48 26.50
C GLU A 201 35.68 -19.62 25.23
N TYR A 202 36.20 -20.20 24.14
CA TYR A 202 36.41 -19.49 22.89
C TYR A 202 35.10 -19.24 22.12
N THR A 203 34.11 -20.11 22.28
CA THR A 203 32.87 -20.03 21.48
C THR A 203 31.69 -19.41 22.20
N ASP A 204 31.70 -19.37 23.55
CA ASP A 204 30.65 -18.77 24.37
C ASP A 204 29.23 -19.23 23.94
N GLY A 205 29.10 -20.54 23.65
CA GLY A 205 27.85 -21.17 23.23
C GLY A 205 27.36 -20.83 21.81
N TRP A 206 28.19 -20.21 20.97
CA TRP A 206 27.88 -19.92 19.58
C TRP A 206 28.08 -21.16 18.68
N ILE A 207 26.97 -21.79 18.28
CA ILE A 207 27.00 -23.08 17.59
C ILE A 207 27.73 -23.08 16.24
N SER A 208 27.61 -22.02 15.42
CA SER A 208 28.37 -21.95 14.17
C SER A 208 29.87 -21.92 14.43
N LEU A 209 30.33 -21.11 15.40
CA LEU A 209 31.74 -21.09 15.78
C LEU A 209 32.19 -22.41 16.38
N THR A 210 31.36 -23.03 17.24
CA THR A 210 31.62 -24.36 17.81
C THR A 210 31.85 -25.39 16.70
N TYR A 211 30.96 -25.43 15.70
CA TYR A 211 31.09 -26.34 14.58
C TYR A 211 32.34 -26.10 13.76
N MET A 212 32.66 -24.85 13.44
CA MET A 212 33.83 -24.55 12.63
C MET A 212 35.15 -24.82 13.39
N VAL A 213 35.21 -24.59 14.71
CA VAL A 213 36.35 -24.98 15.54
C VAL A 213 36.55 -26.50 15.54
N ILE A 214 35.47 -27.28 15.62
CA ILE A 214 35.55 -28.76 15.50
C ILE A 214 36.11 -29.18 14.14
N LEU A 215 35.68 -28.54 13.04
CA LEU A 215 36.22 -28.81 11.70
C LEU A 215 37.71 -28.43 11.60
N GLY A 216 38.12 -27.33 12.23
CA GLY A 216 39.52 -26.94 12.34
C GLY A 216 40.36 -27.99 13.06
N LEU A 217 39.86 -28.51 14.18
CA LEU A 217 40.52 -29.56 14.95
C LEU A 217 40.69 -30.85 14.13
N GLU A 218 39.69 -31.26 13.33
CA GLU A 218 39.82 -32.42 12.42
C GLU A 218 40.93 -32.22 11.37
N LYS A 219 41.27 -30.97 11.06
CA LYS A 219 42.35 -30.58 10.14
C LYS A 219 43.68 -30.28 10.85
N GLY A 220 43.75 -30.46 12.17
CA GLY A 220 44.95 -30.23 12.96
C GLY A 220 45.18 -28.77 13.37
N ILE A 221 44.17 -27.90 13.28
CA ILE A 221 44.21 -26.51 13.74
C ILE A 221 43.80 -26.46 15.22
N PRO A 222 44.67 -25.99 16.15
CA PRO A 222 44.33 -25.86 17.57
C PRO A 222 43.22 -24.85 17.86
N VAL A 223 42.47 -25.08 18.95
CA VAL A 223 41.43 -24.15 19.43
C VAL A 223 42.07 -22.82 19.86
N GLY A 224 41.50 -21.69 19.42
CA GLY A 224 41.95 -20.34 19.79
C GLY A 224 43.13 -19.79 18.98
N MET A 225 43.56 -20.47 17.91
CA MET A 225 44.69 -20.01 17.07
C MET A 225 44.31 -18.98 16.00
N ASN A 226 43.03 -18.87 15.65
CA ASN A 226 42.51 -17.87 14.71
C ASN A 226 42.07 -16.61 15.48
N ASN A 227 42.41 -15.43 14.95
CA ASN A 227 42.16 -14.16 15.64
C ASN A 227 40.75 -13.62 15.37
N THR A 228 40.14 -13.99 14.23
CA THR A 228 38.77 -13.58 13.87
C THR A 228 37.92 -14.71 13.29
N ILE A 229 36.62 -14.43 13.12
CA ILE A 229 35.66 -15.34 12.47
C ILE A 229 36.01 -15.54 11.00
N GLU A 230 36.49 -14.48 10.34
CA GLU A 230 36.90 -14.49 8.94
C GLU A 230 38.06 -15.46 8.72
N ASP A 231 39.11 -15.40 9.54
CA ASP A 231 40.25 -16.34 9.50
C ASP A 231 39.77 -17.79 9.59
N LEU A 232 38.74 -18.01 10.41
CA LEU A 232 38.23 -19.32 10.66
C LEU A 232 37.38 -19.83 9.50
N VAL A 233 36.51 -19.01 8.91
CA VAL A 233 35.77 -19.33 7.68
C VAL A 233 36.75 -19.58 6.53
N GLU A 234 37.78 -18.75 6.40
CA GLU A 234 38.82 -18.88 5.38
C GLU A 234 39.55 -20.22 5.47
N ASN A 235 40.20 -20.49 6.60
CA ASN A 235 41.05 -21.66 6.80
C ASN A 235 40.24 -22.97 6.83
N THR A 236 39.01 -22.95 7.35
CA THR A 236 38.23 -24.18 7.57
C THR A 236 37.28 -24.51 6.43
N LEU A 237 36.64 -23.50 5.81
CA LEU A 237 35.59 -23.70 4.81
C LEU A 237 36.03 -23.31 3.40
N PHE A 238 36.75 -22.20 3.22
CA PHE A 238 37.10 -21.69 1.89
C PHE A 238 38.35 -22.37 1.32
N ASP A 239 39.43 -22.47 2.09
CA ASP A 239 40.71 -23.08 1.70
C ASP A 239 40.66 -24.61 1.59
N ALA A 240 39.53 -25.20 1.99
CA ALA A 240 39.24 -26.61 1.77
C ALA A 240 39.07 -26.97 0.29
N TYR A 241 38.81 -25.98 -0.56
CA TYR A 241 38.47 -26.15 -1.97
C TYR A 241 39.59 -25.68 -2.89
N ASP A 242 39.61 -26.23 -4.10
CA ASP A 242 40.51 -25.72 -5.14
C ASP A 242 40.08 -24.32 -5.60
N GLY A 243 41.00 -23.59 -6.22
CA GLY A 243 40.75 -22.22 -6.72
C GLY A 243 39.55 -22.13 -7.69
N TYR A 244 39.15 -23.26 -8.28
CA TYR A 244 38.00 -23.34 -9.17
C TYR A 244 36.68 -23.25 -8.41
N ILE A 245 36.46 -24.11 -7.41
CA ILE A 245 35.25 -24.07 -6.57
C ILE A 245 35.20 -22.77 -5.75
N GLN A 246 36.35 -22.28 -5.29
CA GLN A 246 36.46 -20.99 -4.61
C GLN A 246 35.93 -19.84 -5.49
N ASN A 247 36.38 -19.74 -6.74
CA ASN A 247 35.88 -18.74 -7.69
C ASN A 247 34.38 -18.90 -7.95
N PHE A 248 33.90 -20.14 -8.13
CA PHE A 248 32.48 -20.41 -8.33
C PHE A 248 31.63 -19.93 -7.13
N LEU A 249 32.06 -20.17 -5.89
CA LEU A 249 31.38 -19.67 -4.69
C LEU A 249 31.36 -18.14 -4.62
N LEU A 250 32.48 -17.49 -4.95
CA LEU A 250 32.55 -16.02 -5.01
C LEU A 250 31.62 -15.44 -6.08
N GLU A 251 31.44 -16.11 -7.22
CA GLU A 251 30.52 -15.63 -8.28
C GLU A 251 29.07 -15.79 -7.85
N LEU A 252 28.75 -16.89 -7.17
CA LEU A 252 27.40 -17.15 -6.66
C LEU A 252 27.00 -16.20 -5.54
N SER A 253 27.94 -15.64 -4.77
CA SER A 253 27.61 -14.76 -3.63
C SER A 253 26.99 -13.41 -4.01
N ILE A 254 26.89 -13.09 -5.31
CA ILE A 254 26.07 -11.95 -5.79
C ILE A 254 24.56 -12.22 -5.64
N MET A 255 24.16 -13.49 -5.50
CA MET A 255 22.78 -13.95 -5.33
C MET A 255 22.62 -14.51 -3.90
N ASP A 256 21.52 -14.17 -3.24
CA ASP A 256 21.23 -14.71 -1.91
C ASP A 256 20.63 -16.11 -1.96
N SER A 257 19.84 -16.39 -3.01
CA SER A 257 19.38 -17.71 -3.36
C SER A 257 19.35 -17.85 -4.89
N PHE A 258 19.46 -19.09 -5.37
CA PHE A 258 19.49 -19.35 -6.81
C PHE A 258 19.06 -20.76 -7.15
N THR A 259 18.48 -20.95 -8.33
CA THR A 259 18.30 -22.29 -8.90
C THR A 259 19.59 -22.78 -9.57
N ALA A 260 19.75 -24.08 -9.77
CA ALA A 260 20.88 -24.62 -10.54
C ALA A 260 20.96 -24.02 -11.97
N LYS A 261 19.81 -23.78 -12.61
CA LYS A 261 19.75 -23.15 -13.94
C LYS A 261 20.23 -21.71 -13.91
N GLN A 262 19.86 -20.97 -12.87
CA GLN A 262 20.28 -19.58 -12.68
C GLN A 262 21.78 -19.50 -12.35
N ALA A 263 22.28 -20.37 -11.46
CA ALA A 263 23.71 -20.50 -11.20
C ALA A 263 24.50 -20.76 -12.49
N PHE A 264 24.06 -21.71 -13.32
CA PHE A 264 24.68 -21.98 -14.62
C PHE A 264 24.63 -20.76 -15.55
N PHE A 265 23.47 -20.11 -15.66
CA PHE A 265 23.30 -18.95 -16.54
C PHE A 265 24.22 -17.79 -16.14
N VAL A 266 24.34 -17.53 -14.83
CA VAL A 266 25.09 -16.40 -14.27
C VAL A 266 26.58 -16.67 -14.19
N THR A 267 27.04 -17.90 -13.99
CA THR A 267 28.48 -18.22 -13.88
C THR A 267 29.07 -18.73 -15.19
N HIS A 268 28.24 -19.26 -16.11
CA HIS A 268 28.66 -20.07 -17.27
C HIS A 268 29.44 -21.34 -16.90
N GLU A 269 29.25 -21.83 -15.68
CA GLU A 269 29.98 -23.00 -15.20
C GLU A 269 29.35 -24.32 -15.66
N GLU A 270 29.90 -24.99 -16.67
CA GLU A 270 29.35 -26.26 -17.21
C GLU A 270 29.22 -27.38 -16.16
N ARG A 271 30.06 -27.36 -15.11
CA ARG A 271 30.04 -28.33 -14.01
C ARG A 271 29.14 -27.90 -12.86
N THR A 272 28.31 -26.86 -13.01
CA THR A 272 27.41 -26.30 -11.96
C THR A 272 26.72 -27.39 -11.16
N ASP A 273 26.00 -28.32 -11.82
CA ASP A 273 25.26 -29.39 -11.13
C ASP A 273 26.15 -30.33 -10.32
N LYS A 274 27.38 -30.61 -10.81
CA LYS A 274 28.33 -31.47 -10.11
C LYS A 274 28.91 -30.76 -8.88
N ILE A 275 29.26 -29.48 -9.01
CA ILE A 275 29.83 -28.68 -7.91
C ILE A 275 28.78 -28.48 -6.82
N LEU A 276 27.55 -28.08 -7.17
CA LEU A 276 26.47 -27.89 -6.20
C LEU A 276 26.12 -29.17 -5.45
N LYS A 277 26.12 -30.33 -6.14
CA LYS A 277 25.93 -31.64 -5.48
C LYS A 277 27.09 -31.97 -4.53
N LYS A 278 28.33 -31.66 -4.90
CA LYS A 278 29.51 -31.85 -4.04
C LYS A 278 29.43 -30.98 -2.78
N LEU A 279 29.21 -29.68 -2.94
CA LEU A 279 29.06 -28.72 -1.84
C LEU A 279 27.95 -29.12 -0.86
N ARG A 280 26.82 -29.62 -1.39
CA ARG A 280 25.72 -30.18 -0.59
C ARG A 280 26.12 -31.43 0.19
N GLN A 281 26.90 -32.34 -0.40
CA GLN A 281 27.32 -33.59 0.25
C GLN A 281 28.36 -33.36 1.36
N GLU A 282 29.21 -32.36 1.18
CA GLU A 282 30.29 -32.00 2.11
C GLU A 282 29.82 -31.06 3.23
N ASN A 283 28.52 -30.72 3.29
CA ASN A 283 27.94 -29.75 4.24
C ASN A 283 28.71 -28.42 4.25
N ALA A 284 29.08 -27.93 3.06
CA ALA A 284 29.90 -26.75 2.82
C ALA A 284 29.20 -25.42 3.14
N PHE A 285 28.24 -25.41 4.08
CA PHE A 285 27.36 -24.27 4.33
C PHE A 285 26.54 -23.84 3.10
N VAL A 286 26.34 -24.74 2.13
CA VAL A 286 25.43 -24.56 0.99
C VAL A 286 24.26 -25.52 1.17
N PHE A 287 23.07 -24.97 1.35
CA PHE A 287 21.84 -25.72 1.57
C PHE A 287 21.04 -25.80 0.28
N TYR A 288 20.28 -26.88 0.15
CA TYR A 288 19.30 -27.04 -0.91
C TYR A 288 17.91 -27.14 -0.29
N ASP A 289 17.04 -26.22 -0.69
CA ASP A 289 15.63 -26.24 -0.36
C ASP A 289 14.90 -27.12 -1.38
N GLU A 290 14.43 -28.28 -0.94
CA GLU A 290 13.70 -29.24 -1.78
C GLU A 290 12.31 -28.72 -2.20
N VAL A 291 11.70 -27.80 -1.42
CA VAL A 291 10.36 -27.24 -1.70
C VAL A 291 10.46 -26.25 -2.84
N ASN A 292 11.36 -25.28 -2.70
CA ASN A 292 11.53 -24.19 -3.67
C ASN A 292 12.50 -24.55 -4.81
N LYS A 293 13.19 -25.69 -4.70
CA LYS A 293 14.23 -26.15 -5.63
C LYS A 293 15.36 -25.14 -5.80
N THR A 294 15.67 -24.41 -4.74
CA THR A 294 16.70 -23.36 -4.70
C THR A 294 17.87 -23.77 -3.80
N TYR A 295 19.04 -23.22 -4.09
CA TYR A 295 20.22 -23.29 -3.24
C TYR A 295 20.35 -21.99 -2.45
N LYS A 296 20.78 -22.10 -1.19
CA LYS A 296 21.11 -20.95 -0.33
C LYS A 296 22.49 -21.15 0.28
N ILE A 297 23.35 -20.14 0.16
CA ILE A 297 24.63 -20.09 0.89
C ILE A 297 24.33 -19.56 2.29
N HIS A 298 24.86 -20.22 3.32
CA HIS A 298 24.69 -19.78 4.70
C HIS A 298 25.24 -18.36 4.88
N ASN A 299 24.52 -17.52 5.62
CA ASN A 299 24.83 -16.11 5.75
C ASN A 299 26.28 -15.83 6.21
N VAL A 300 26.82 -16.62 7.15
CA VAL A 300 28.24 -16.48 7.59
C VAL A 300 29.22 -16.66 6.41
N LEU A 301 29.00 -17.68 5.57
CA LEU A 301 29.83 -17.93 4.40
C LEU A 301 29.55 -16.89 3.31
N LEU A 302 28.30 -16.51 3.10
CA LEU A 302 27.90 -15.51 2.10
C LEU A 302 28.51 -14.13 2.41
N ASP A 303 28.45 -13.69 3.66
CA ASP A 303 29.03 -12.42 4.13
C ASP A 303 30.55 -12.45 3.96
N PHE A 304 31.23 -13.54 4.35
CA PHE A 304 32.66 -13.75 4.09
C PHE A 304 33.00 -13.70 2.60
N LEU A 305 32.25 -14.42 1.75
CA LEU A 305 32.47 -14.44 0.31
C LEU A 305 32.34 -13.02 -0.29
N ARG A 306 31.32 -12.26 0.12
CA ARG A 306 31.10 -10.86 -0.31
C ARG A 306 32.23 -9.92 0.10
N ILE A 307 32.84 -10.14 1.28
CA ILE A 307 34.01 -9.38 1.72
C ILE A 307 35.25 -9.79 0.90
N LYS A 308 35.43 -11.09 0.66
CA LYS A 308 36.58 -11.67 -0.07
C LYS A 308 36.48 -11.50 -1.59
N GLN A 309 35.35 -11.01 -2.11
CA GLN A 309 35.16 -10.72 -3.53
C GLN A 309 36.12 -9.61 -3.99
N HIS A 310 37.28 -10.01 -4.48
CA HIS A 310 38.23 -9.13 -5.18
C HIS A 310 38.11 -9.28 -6.70
N PHE A 311 36.90 -9.19 -7.20
CA PHE A 311 36.68 -9.23 -8.64
C PHE A 311 37.19 -7.96 -9.31
N LYS A 312 37.76 -8.14 -10.51
CA LYS A 312 37.94 -7.00 -11.42
C LYS A 312 36.56 -6.36 -11.67
N PRO A 313 36.43 -5.02 -11.70
CA PRO A 313 35.14 -4.36 -11.93
C PRO A 313 34.37 -4.84 -13.17
N ALA A 314 35.09 -5.27 -14.23
CA ALA A 314 34.45 -5.83 -15.42
C ALA A 314 33.72 -7.16 -15.16
N HIS A 315 34.25 -8.01 -14.28
CA HIS A 315 33.69 -9.34 -14.01
C HIS A 315 32.39 -9.26 -13.21
N ILE A 316 32.37 -8.45 -12.15
CA ILE A 316 31.16 -8.26 -11.34
C ILE A 316 30.03 -7.61 -12.15
N LYS A 317 30.36 -6.68 -13.05
CA LYS A 317 29.39 -6.09 -13.99
C LYS A 317 28.80 -7.14 -14.92
N GLU A 318 29.61 -8.04 -15.46
CA GLU A 318 29.13 -9.13 -16.32
C GLU A 318 28.22 -10.12 -15.58
N LEU A 319 28.53 -10.40 -14.31
CA LEU A 319 27.67 -11.21 -13.46
C LEU A 319 26.29 -10.56 -13.22
N TYR A 320 26.26 -9.27 -12.86
CA TYR A 320 25.00 -8.54 -12.71
C TYR A 320 24.23 -8.38 -14.02
N ARG A 321 24.93 -8.19 -15.15
CA ARG A 321 24.34 -8.13 -16.49
C ARG A 321 23.58 -9.42 -16.82
N ARG A 322 24.24 -10.57 -16.65
CA ARG A 322 23.61 -11.88 -16.86
C ARG A 322 22.41 -12.07 -15.95
N LEU A 323 22.53 -11.68 -14.68
CA LEU A 323 21.40 -11.75 -13.75
C LEU A 323 20.22 -10.86 -14.18
N GLY A 324 20.49 -9.64 -14.65
CA GLY A 324 19.48 -8.73 -15.21
C GLY A 324 18.75 -9.35 -16.40
N TYR A 325 19.48 -9.89 -17.37
CA TYR A 325 18.88 -10.56 -18.53
C TYR A 325 18.07 -11.81 -18.16
N TRP A 326 18.49 -12.55 -17.14
CA TRP A 326 17.72 -13.68 -16.62
C TRP A 326 16.33 -13.22 -16.16
N TYR A 327 16.24 -12.18 -15.34
CA TYR A 327 14.95 -11.66 -14.85
C TYR A 327 14.11 -11.03 -15.96
N LEU A 328 14.71 -10.29 -16.89
CA LEU A 328 14.01 -9.78 -18.08
C LEU A 328 13.39 -10.91 -18.91
N SER A 329 14.08 -12.04 -19.07
CA SER A 329 13.55 -13.22 -19.80
C SER A 329 12.32 -13.85 -19.11
N LYS A 330 12.15 -13.60 -17.80
CA LYS A 330 11.01 -14.04 -16.99
C LYS A 330 9.89 -12.99 -16.91
N LYS A 331 10.05 -11.85 -17.58
CA LYS A 331 9.16 -10.67 -17.51
C LYS A 331 9.13 -10.02 -16.12
N ASP A 332 10.15 -10.25 -15.31
CA ASP A 332 10.34 -9.56 -14.04
C ASP A 332 11.19 -8.30 -14.28
N PHE A 333 10.54 -7.29 -14.84
CA PHE A 333 11.22 -6.12 -15.40
C PHE A 333 11.87 -5.24 -14.32
N ILE A 334 11.18 -4.99 -13.22
CA ILE A 334 11.66 -4.13 -12.12
C ILE A 334 12.97 -4.71 -11.54
N ILE A 335 13.00 -6.01 -11.24
CA ILE A 335 14.21 -6.67 -10.72
C ILE A 335 15.30 -6.72 -11.80
N GLY A 336 14.93 -7.05 -13.04
CA GLY A 336 15.85 -7.07 -14.17
C GLY A 336 16.58 -5.74 -14.38
N TYR A 337 15.84 -4.63 -14.37
CA TYR A 337 16.39 -3.28 -14.51
C TYR A 337 17.24 -2.87 -13.29
N GLY A 338 16.88 -3.27 -12.07
CA GLY A 338 17.72 -3.07 -10.89
C GLY A 338 19.11 -3.73 -11.02
N TYR A 339 19.17 -4.97 -11.52
CA TYR A 339 20.46 -5.64 -11.77
C TYR A 339 21.23 -5.04 -12.96
N LEU A 340 20.56 -4.64 -14.04
CA LEU A 340 21.20 -3.93 -15.14
C LEU A 340 21.79 -2.58 -14.69
N ASN A 341 21.12 -1.87 -13.77
CA ASN A 341 21.62 -0.64 -13.19
C ASN A 341 22.92 -0.89 -12.40
N ARG A 342 22.95 -1.94 -11.57
CA ARG A 342 24.18 -2.37 -10.86
C ARG A 342 25.30 -2.81 -11.81
N ALA A 343 24.96 -3.39 -12.96
CA ALA A 343 25.93 -3.72 -14.01
C ALA A 343 26.50 -2.47 -14.72
N GLY A 344 25.82 -1.32 -14.59
CA GLY A 344 26.12 -0.10 -15.34
C GLY A 344 25.59 -0.11 -16.77
N ASP A 345 24.65 -1.00 -17.10
CA ASP A 345 24.03 -1.13 -18.43
C ASP A 345 22.91 -0.09 -18.66
N VAL A 346 23.18 1.15 -18.26
CA VAL A 346 22.22 2.26 -18.25
C VAL A 346 21.62 2.52 -19.63
N GLU A 347 22.43 2.40 -20.69
CA GLU A 347 21.98 2.64 -22.06
C GLU A 347 20.97 1.60 -22.54
N LYS A 348 21.05 0.36 -22.04
CA LYS A 348 20.04 -0.68 -22.32
C LYS A 348 18.71 -0.34 -21.66
N ILE A 349 18.74 0.13 -20.41
CA ILE A 349 17.56 0.56 -19.66
C ILE A 349 16.89 1.74 -20.37
N LEU A 350 17.68 2.77 -20.68
CA LEU A 350 17.20 3.95 -21.41
C LEU A 350 16.62 3.58 -22.78
N SER A 351 17.28 2.69 -23.53
CA SER A 351 16.77 2.23 -24.82
C SER A 351 15.43 1.49 -24.69
N ASP A 352 15.24 0.68 -23.64
CA ASP A 352 13.98 -0.03 -23.44
C ASP A 352 12.85 0.92 -23.07
N PHE A 353 13.11 1.89 -22.19
CA PHE A 353 12.13 2.89 -21.78
C PHE A 353 11.84 3.89 -22.88
N ASN A 354 12.80 4.14 -23.77
CA ASN A 354 12.59 5.05 -24.90
C ASN A 354 11.67 4.45 -25.98
N ASN A 355 11.36 3.14 -25.90
CA ASN A 355 10.39 2.50 -26.77
C ASN A 355 8.96 2.83 -26.30
N PRO A 356 8.13 3.51 -27.12
CA PRO A 356 6.75 3.86 -26.75
C PRO A 356 5.87 2.66 -26.33
N HIS A 357 6.18 1.45 -26.79
CA HIS A 357 5.44 0.25 -26.41
C HIS A 357 5.70 -0.23 -24.98
N ASN A 358 6.79 0.24 -24.37
CA ASN A 358 7.20 -0.11 -23.02
C ASN A 358 6.87 0.99 -22.01
N VAL A 359 6.26 2.11 -22.43
CA VAL A 359 5.96 3.23 -21.54
C VAL A 359 4.93 2.79 -20.50
N ARG A 360 5.36 2.71 -19.23
CA ARG A 360 4.53 2.43 -18.06
C ARG A 360 5.20 3.04 -16.84
N ASN A 361 4.44 3.79 -16.03
CA ASN A 361 4.96 4.43 -14.83
C ASN A 361 5.58 3.43 -13.84
N GLU A 362 5.00 2.22 -13.74
CA GLU A 362 5.47 1.16 -12.83
C GLU A 362 6.89 0.64 -13.17
N LEU A 363 7.31 0.73 -14.44
CA LEU A 363 8.58 0.18 -14.88
C LEU A 363 9.76 1.08 -14.51
N THR A 364 9.54 2.37 -14.28
CA THR A 364 10.59 3.33 -13.92
C THR A 364 10.92 3.32 -12.42
N GLU A 365 10.19 2.55 -11.62
CA GLU A 365 10.31 2.46 -10.15
C GLU A 365 11.22 1.31 -9.67
N PHE A 366 12.23 0.96 -10.46
CA PHE A 366 13.25 -0.01 -10.04
C PHE A 366 14.27 0.59 -9.08
N GLU A 367 14.99 -0.27 -8.36
CA GLU A 367 15.97 0.16 -7.38
C GLU A 367 17.13 0.96 -8.00
N GLY A 368 17.39 2.14 -7.42
CA GLY A 368 18.46 3.03 -7.89
C GLY A 368 18.09 3.83 -9.13
N SER A 369 16.81 3.86 -9.54
CA SER A 369 16.39 4.55 -10.77
C SER A 369 16.54 6.07 -10.67
N PHE A 370 16.14 6.69 -9.55
CA PHE A 370 16.30 8.13 -9.33
C PHE A 370 17.78 8.54 -9.30
N GLU A 371 18.63 7.79 -8.59
CA GLU A 371 20.07 8.02 -8.54
C GLU A 371 20.71 7.83 -9.92
N MET A 372 20.26 6.82 -10.67
CA MET A 372 20.70 6.61 -12.05
C MET A 372 20.37 7.85 -12.89
N PHE A 373 19.11 8.25 -13.03
CA PHE A 373 18.72 9.38 -13.86
C PHE A 373 19.40 10.70 -13.45
N ASN A 374 19.56 10.95 -12.14
CA ASN A 374 20.21 12.17 -11.65
C ASN A 374 21.75 12.19 -11.81
N SER A 375 22.39 11.04 -12.01
CA SER A 375 23.85 10.96 -12.19
C SER A 375 24.30 10.92 -13.65
N LEU A 376 23.37 10.73 -14.61
CA LEU A 376 23.70 10.62 -16.02
C LEU A 376 23.96 11.99 -16.67
N PRO A 377 24.88 12.06 -17.66
CA PRO A 377 25.11 13.28 -18.43
C PRO A 377 23.89 13.59 -19.32
N GLU A 378 23.60 14.89 -19.49
CA GLU A 378 22.49 15.37 -20.32
C GLU A 378 22.56 14.83 -21.76
N GLU A 379 23.77 14.74 -22.34
CA GLU A 379 23.99 14.21 -23.70
C GLU A 379 23.38 12.81 -23.88
N LEU A 380 23.49 11.95 -22.85
CA LEU A 380 22.93 10.60 -22.91
C LEU A 380 21.41 10.62 -22.68
N LEU A 381 20.91 11.46 -21.78
CA LEU A 381 19.48 11.61 -21.52
C LEU A 381 18.75 12.15 -22.77
N TYR A 382 19.36 13.10 -23.48
CA TYR A 382 18.81 13.69 -24.70
C TYR A 382 18.81 12.71 -25.87
N LYS A 383 19.67 11.69 -25.85
CA LYS A 383 19.62 10.58 -26.83
C LYS A 383 18.37 9.69 -26.63
N TYR A 384 17.85 9.61 -25.40
CA TYR A 384 16.71 8.78 -25.01
C TYR A 384 15.57 9.61 -24.39
N PRO A 385 14.97 10.55 -25.16
CA PRO A 385 14.06 11.56 -24.65
C PRO A 385 12.79 10.98 -24.02
N VAL A 386 12.24 9.88 -24.54
CA VAL A 386 11.00 9.29 -24.01
C VAL A 386 11.26 8.61 -22.66
N ALA A 387 12.45 8.01 -22.47
CA ALA A 387 12.85 7.49 -21.17
C ALA A 387 13.05 8.63 -20.15
N TYR A 388 13.71 9.71 -20.58
CA TYR A 388 13.95 10.86 -19.71
C TYR A 388 12.66 11.58 -19.33
N LEU A 389 11.75 11.76 -20.27
CA LEU A 389 10.46 12.40 -20.02
C LEU A 389 9.56 11.58 -19.09
N GLN A 390 9.61 10.24 -19.14
CA GLN A 390 8.93 9.39 -18.14
C GLN A 390 9.47 9.65 -16.74
N HIS A 391 10.79 9.75 -16.58
CA HIS A 391 11.40 10.09 -15.30
C HIS A 391 10.99 11.48 -14.82
N ILE A 392 11.05 12.50 -15.69
CA ILE A 392 10.61 13.86 -15.36
C ILE A 392 9.14 13.86 -14.94
N PHE A 393 8.26 13.18 -15.69
CA PHE A 393 6.84 13.14 -15.39
C PHE A 393 6.57 12.49 -14.03
N LEU A 394 7.21 11.35 -13.73
CA LEU A 394 7.11 10.72 -12.41
C LEU A 394 7.62 11.64 -11.29
N SER A 395 8.74 12.34 -11.51
CA SER A 395 9.30 13.32 -10.57
C SER A 395 8.35 14.50 -10.33
N ILE A 396 7.62 14.98 -11.35
CA ILE A 396 6.59 16.03 -11.18
C ILE A 396 5.42 15.50 -10.36
N LEU A 397 4.98 14.27 -10.60
CA LEU A 397 3.83 13.70 -9.88
C LEU A 397 4.12 13.42 -8.40
N LYS A 398 5.37 13.09 -8.06
CA LYS A 398 5.81 12.73 -6.70
C LYS A 398 6.59 13.82 -5.97
N GLY A 399 7.04 14.85 -6.68
CA GLY A 399 7.92 15.89 -6.16
C GLY A 399 7.18 17.02 -5.46
N ASN A 400 7.92 17.77 -4.63
CA ASN A 400 7.51 19.06 -4.11
C ASN A 400 7.75 20.18 -5.14
N ASP A 401 7.39 21.42 -4.78
CA ASP A 401 7.51 22.58 -5.69
C ASP A 401 8.95 22.79 -6.20
N GLU A 402 9.97 22.56 -5.37
CA GLU A 402 11.39 22.66 -5.77
C GLU A 402 11.76 21.65 -6.86
N ILE A 403 11.31 20.40 -6.73
CA ILE A 403 11.53 19.35 -7.74
C ILE A 403 10.77 19.68 -9.03
N VAL A 404 9.55 20.21 -8.92
CA VAL A 404 8.75 20.60 -10.08
C VAL A 404 9.41 21.75 -10.86
N GLU A 405 9.99 22.72 -10.17
CA GLU A 405 10.73 23.83 -10.79
C GLU A 405 11.99 23.34 -11.51
N ASP A 406 12.80 22.47 -10.89
CA ASP A 406 13.96 21.85 -11.55
C ASP A 406 13.53 21.03 -12.79
N CYS A 407 12.43 20.28 -12.69
CA CYS A 407 11.86 19.55 -13.82
C CYS A 407 11.44 20.48 -14.96
N ALA A 408 10.83 21.64 -14.66
CA ALA A 408 10.47 22.64 -15.68
C ALA A 408 11.71 23.16 -16.43
N GLN A 409 12.80 23.46 -15.71
CA GLN A 409 14.06 23.91 -16.32
C GLN A 409 14.73 22.80 -17.16
N ARG A 410 14.64 21.53 -16.73
CA ARG A 410 15.10 20.37 -17.52
C ARG A 410 14.30 20.22 -18.83
N LEU A 411 12.98 20.41 -18.77
CA LEU A 411 12.12 20.38 -19.96
C LEU A 411 12.45 21.51 -20.94
N ASP A 412 12.77 22.71 -20.45
CA ASP A 412 13.16 23.84 -21.29
C ASP A 412 14.47 23.60 -22.05
N ARG A 413 15.49 23.08 -21.36
CA ARG A 413 16.76 22.69 -21.99
C ARG A 413 16.56 21.59 -23.04
N LEU A 414 15.76 20.57 -22.73
CA LEU A 414 15.44 19.49 -23.66
C LEU A 414 14.67 20.02 -24.88
N GLN A 415 13.72 20.95 -24.69
CA GLN A 415 12.97 21.57 -25.78
C GLN A 415 13.89 22.38 -26.69
N GLN A 416 14.81 23.15 -26.12
CA GLN A 416 15.78 23.93 -26.88
C GLN A 416 16.66 23.02 -27.73
N PHE A 417 17.23 21.97 -27.13
CA PHE A 417 18.05 20.98 -27.83
C PHE A 417 17.32 20.37 -29.04
N TYR A 418 16.08 19.90 -28.85
CA TYR A 418 15.29 19.33 -29.94
C TYR A 418 14.82 20.36 -30.97
N SER A 419 14.78 21.64 -30.63
CA SER A 419 14.42 22.70 -31.59
C SER A 419 15.60 23.09 -32.50
N GLU A 420 16.82 22.98 -32.00
CA GLU A 420 18.05 23.41 -32.69
C GLU A 420 18.75 22.26 -33.47
N ILE A 421 18.43 21.00 -33.16
CA ILE A 421 19.07 19.85 -33.81
C ILE A 421 18.67 19.71 -35.30
N GLU A 422 19.67 19.84 -36.18
CA GLU A 422 19.48 19.78 -37.64
C GLU A 422 19.39 18.34 -38.18
N VAL A 423 20.11 17.39 -37.59
CA VAL A 423 20.24 16.01 -38.10
C VAL A 423 19.28 15.06 -37.39
N ILE A 424 17.98 15.26 -37.58
CA ILE A 424 16.93 14.38 -37.05
C ILE A 424 15.70 14.35 -37.97
N ASN A 425 14.92 13.26 -37.91
CA ASN A 425 13.66 13.19 -38.65
C ASN A 425 12.64 14.20 -38.09
N ASP A 426 12.11 15.08 -38.95
CA ASP A 426 11.16 16.13 -38.57
C ASP A 426 9.93 15.60 -37.83
N ASN A 427 9.36 14.47 -38.26
CA ASN A 427 8.18 13.89 -37.59
C ASN A 427 8.52 13.40 -36.19
N TYR A 428 9.70 12.82 -35.98
CA TYR A 428 10.15 12.39 -34.67
C TYR A 428 10.46 13.59 -33.78
N ARG A 429 11.19 14.61 -34.29
CA ARG A 429 11.47 15.86 -33.59
C ARG A 429 10.18 16.54 -33.11
N ASN A 430 9.23 16.73 -34.01
CA ASN A 430 7.95 17.36 -33.68
C ASN A 430 7.19 16.56 -32.61
N HIS A 431 7.24 15.23 -32.70
CA HIS A 431 6.63 14.37 -31.69
C HIS A 431 7.28 14.52 -30.32
N ILE A 432 8.62 14.53 -30.23
CA ILE A 432 9.32 14.74 -28.96
C ILE A 432 9.02 16.13 -28.39
N ILE A 433 9.00 17.18 -29.22
CA ILE A 433 8.58 18.52 -28.76
C ILE A 433 7.15 18.51 -28.24
N ALA A 434 6.23 17.77 -28.89
CA ALA A 434 4.88 17.59 -28.39
C ALA A 434 4.86 16.89 -27.02
N GLU A 435 5.62 15.81 -26.84
CA GLU A 435 5.75 15.11 -25.56
C GLU A 435 6.30 16.01 -24.45
N ILE A 436 7.33 16.82 -24.74
CA ILE A 436 7.87 17.80 -23.79
C ILE A 436 6.78 18.78 -23.36
N LEU A 437 6.05 19.36 -24.33
CA LEU A 437 4.97 20.29 -24.05
C LEU A 437 3.82 19.63 -23.27
N ILE A 438 3.55 18.34 -23.49
CA ILE A 438 2.55 17.57 -22.76
C ILE A 438 2.95 17.39 -21.30
N VAL A 439 4.18 16.97 -21.01
CA VAL A 439 4.69 16.81 -19.64
C VAL A 439 4.77 18.17 -18.94
N LYS A 440 5.17 19.23 -19.66
CA LYS A 440 5.24 20.60 -19.15
C LYS A 440 3.89 21.13 -18.65
N LYS A 441 2.76 20.61 -19.13
CA LYS A 441 1.43 21.01 -18.61
C LYS A 441 1.32 20.75 -17.10
N PHE A 442 2.02 19.74 -16.59
CA PHE A 442 1.91 19.33 -15.19
C PHE A 442 2.83 20.14 -14.26
N THR A 443 3.77 20.92 -14.79
CA THR A 443 4.61 21.82 -13.97
C THR A 443 3.88 23.07 -13.51
N VAL A 444 2.75 23.40 -14.16
CA VAL A 444 1.89 24.54 -13.79
C VAL A 444 0.54 24.06 -13.23
N PHE A 445 0.48 22.80 -12.80
CA PHE A 445 -0.68 22.30 -12.07
C PHE A 445 -0.92 23.21 -10.84
N ASN A 446 -2.12 23.71 -10.57
CA ASN A 446 -3.47 23.46 -11.08
C ASN A 446 -4.06 24.68 -11.83
N HIS A 447 -3.22 25.43 -12.54
CA HIS A 447 -3.63 26.63 -13.30
C HIS A 447 -4.27 26.23 -14.64
N ALA A 448 -5.58 25.97 -14.65
CA ALA A 448 -6.29 25.36 -15.77
C ALA A 448 -6.06 26.03 -17.14
N GLU A 449 -6.01 27.36 -17.20
CA GLU A 449 -5.74 28.10 -18.44
C GLU A 449 -4.27 28.01 -18.89
N GLU A 450 -3.31 28.03 -17.96
CA GLU A 450 -1.89 27.87 -18.29
C GLU A 450 -1.58 26.47 -18.81
N MET A 451 -2.18 25.46 -18.18
CA MET A 451 -2.01 24.06 -18.57
C MET A 451 -2.39 23.81 -20.03
N ILE A 452 -3.27 24.60 -20.63
CA ILE A 452 -3.83 24.36 -21.98
C ILE A 452 -3.33 25.32 -23.05
N VAL A 453 -2.49 26.30 -22.69
CA VAL A 453 -1.94 27.31 -23.63
C VAL A 453 -1.37 26.64 -24.89
N ASN A 454 -0.65 25.53 -24.71
CA ASN A 454 0.02 24.83 -25.80
C ASN A 454 -0.80 23.73 -26.47
N ASN A 455 -2.08 23.51 -26.12
CA ASN A 455 -2.87 22.39 -26.65
C ASN A 455 -2.97 22.38 -28.18
N HIS A 456 -3.18 23.54 -28.82
CA HIS A 456 -3.26 23.62 -30.28
C HIS A 456 -1.94 23.26 -30.94
N LYS A 457 -0.82 23.78 -30.41
CA LYS A 457 0.53 23.47 -30.87
C LYS A 457 0.86 21.99 -30.72
N ILE A 458 0.48 21.38 -29.59
CA ILE A 458 0.66 19.93 -29.36
C ILE A 458 -0.09 19.12 -30.42
N ILE A 459 -1.35 19.45 -30.71
CA ILE A 459 -2.16 18.74 -31.71
C ILE A 459 -1.54 18.85 -33.10
N GLU A 460 -1.07 20.04 -33.47
CA GLU A 460 -0.37 20.28 -34.73
C GLU A 460 0.91 19.44 -34.85
N LEU A 461 1.76 19.47 -33.82
CA LEU A 461 3.03 18.73 -33.79
C LEU A 461 2.86 17.21 -33.82
N LEU A 462 1.80 16.69 -33.17
CA LEU A 462 1.49 15.26 -33.19
C LEU A 462 0.97 14.79 -34.55
N ASN A 463 0.39 15.69 -35.35
CA ASN A 463 -0.11 15.41 -36.70
C ASN A 463 -0.98 14.14 -36.78
N GLY A 464 -1.96 14.04 -35.88
CA GLY A 464 -2.90 12.91 -35.79
C GLY A 464 -2.38 11.67 -35.05
N LYS A 465 -1.12 11.65 -34.60
CA LYS A 465 -0.61 10.62 -33.69
C LYS A 465 -1.03 10.90 -32.24
N GLN A 466 -0.95 9.85 -31.42
CA GLN A 466 -1.21 9.93 -29.98
C GLN A 466 0.09 10.09 -29.21
N SER A 467 -0.03 10.56 -27.98
CA SER A 467 1.12 10.72 -27.08
C SER A 467 1.79 9.39 -26.75
N TYR A 468 3.11 9.41 -26.60
CA TYR A 468 3.87 8.28 -26.07
C TYR A 468 3.78 8.17 -24.54
N ILE A 469 3.65 9.30 -23.84
CA ILE A 469 3.71 9.35 -22.38
C ILE A 469 2.32 9.36 -21.76
N MET A 470 1.38 10.11 -22.34
CA MET A 470 0.00 10.18 -21.87
C MET A 470 -0.83 9.09 -22.53
N LEU A 471 -1.00 8.00 -21.79
CA LEU A 471 -1.75 6.82 -22.16
C LEU A 471 -3.19 6.90 -21.67
N ARG A 472 -4.02 5.99 -22.19
CA ARG A 472 -5.46 5.94 -21.86
C ARG A 472 -5.68 5.58 -20.39
N GLU A 473 -4.78 4.75 -19.86
CA GLU A 473 -4.82 4.13 -18.54
C GLU A 473 -4.34 5.09 -17.45
N ASN A 474 -3.78 6.27 -17.80
CA ASN A 474 -3.38 7.25 -16.80
C ASN A 474 -4.57 7.76 -16.00
N GLU A 475 -4.34 8.02 -14.73
CA GLU A 475 -5.34 8.56 -13.83
C GLU A 475 -5.54 10.07 -14.09
N TYR A 476 -6.80 10.48 -14.32
CA TYR A 476 -7.14 11.81 -14.83
C TYR A 476 -7.52 12.83 -13.74
N THR A 477 -7.96 12.38 -12.56
CA THR A 477 -8.55 13.22 -11.51
C THR A 477 -7.65 13.38 -10.29
N PHE A 478 -6.43 12.91 -10.38
CA PHE A 478 -5.44 12.82 -9.30
C PHE A 478 -5.99 12.17 -8.02
N GLY A 479 -6.86 11.17 -8.17
CA GLY A 479 -7.54 10.49 -7.06
C GLY A 479 -8.63 11.30 -6.34
N SER A 480 -8.99 12.49 -6.82
CA SER A 480 -10.12 13.28 -6.29
C SER A 480 -11.46 12.77 -6.84
N PRO A 481 -12.51 12.59 -6.00
CA PRO A 481 -13.85 12.25 -6.48
C PRO A 481 -14.59 13.44 -7.11
N HIS A 482 -13.95 14.62 -7.22
CA HIS A 482 -14.55 15.85 -7.73
C HIS A 482 -13.54 16.60 -8.62
N LEU A 483 -13.84 16.75 -9.92
CA LEU A 483 -12.94 17.32 -10.93
C LEU A 483 -12.78 18.84 -10.80
N ILE A 484 -13.88 19.59 -10.69
CA ILE A 484 -13.88 21.06 -10.52
C ILE A 484 -13.13 21.47 -9.25
N TYR A 485 -13.24 20.69 -8.17
CA TYR A 485 -12.53 20.94 -6.92
C TYR A 485 -11.01 21.11 -7.14
N ILE A 486 -10.43 20.36 -8.07
CA ILE A 486 -8.99 20.37 -8.37
C ILE A 486 -8.56 21.72 -8.96
N TYR A 487 -9.41 22.34 -9.78
CA TYR A 487 -9.06 23.52 -10.59
C TYR A 487 -9.72 24.82 -10.13
N PHE A 488 -10.68 24.77 -9.21
CA PHE A 488 -11.37 25.95 -8.70
C PHE A 488 -10.54 26.65 -7.62
N ARG A 489 -9.71 27.60 -8.08
CA ARG A 489 -8.69 28.29 -7.27
C ARG A 489 -9.05 29.68 -6.78
N GLU A 490 -9.91 30.38 -7.53
CA GLU A 490 -10.20 31.79 -7.32
C GLU A 490 -11.70 32.03 -7.28
N GLN A 491 -12.17 32.85 -6.34
CA GLN A 491 -13.58 33.23 -6.26
C GLN A 491 -14.01 34.01 -7.51
N GLY A 492 -15.24 33.79 -7.96
CA GLY A 492 -15.82 34.38 -9.16
C GLY A 492 -15.46 33.67 -10.48
N THR A 493 -14.59 32.64 -10.45
CA THR A 493 -14.07 31.98 -11.65
C THR A 493 -14.73 30.65 -11.99
N LEU A 494 -15.71 30.17 -11.21
CA LEU A 494 -16.26 28.81 -11.34
C LEU A 494 -16.84 28.55 -12.75
N LYS A 495 -17.52 29.55 -13.32
CA LYS A 495 -18.07 29.47 -14.69
C LYS A 495 -16.98 29.42 -15.75
N GLU A 496 -15.87 30.12 -15.54
CA GLU A 496 -14.72 30.12 -16.45
C GLU A 496 -14.04 28.76 -16.42
N ILE A 497 -13.80 28.20 -15.22
CA ILE A 497 -13.28 26.84 -15.06
C ILE A 497 -14.18 25.80 -15.75
N LEU A 498 -15.51 25.90 -15.60
CA LEU A 498 -16.44 25.04 -16.31
C LEU A 498 -16.30 25.17 -17.84
N TYR A 499 -16.19 26.39 -18.35
CA TYR A 499 -15.97 26.64 -19.78
C TYR A 499 -14.67 25.97 -20.25
N THR A 500 -13.60 26.11 -19.48
CA THR A 500 -12.28 25.51 -19.76
C THR A 500 -12.35 23.98 -19.79
N ILE A 501 -13.00 23.36 -18.81
CA ILE A 501 -13.21 21.91 -18.77
C ILE A 501 -14.01 21.44 -19.99
N THR A 502 -15.14 22.09 -20.26
CA THR A 502 -16.07 21.63 -21.30
C THR A 502 -15.54 21.84 -22.73
N LYS A 503 -14.81 22.93 -22.98
CA LYS A 503 -14.36 23.30 -24.33
C LYS A 503 -12.93 22.94 -24.63
N LYS A 504 -12.03 23.01 -23.63
CA LYS A 504 -10.59 22.92 -23.86
C LYS A 504 -9.98 21.64 -23.30
N PHE A 505 -10.44 21.13 -22.15
CA PHE A 505 -9.90 19.89 -21.58
C PHE A 505 -10.32 18.65 -22.38
N SER A 506 -11.50 18.68 -22.99
CA SER A 506 -11.96 17.60 -23.90
C SER A 506 -11.03 17.38 -25.10
N LEU A 507 -10.17 18.34 -25.45
CA LEU A 507 -9.12 18.17 -26.46
C LEU A 507 -7.99 17.26 -25.99
N HIS A 508 -7.73 17.17 -24.69
CA HIS A 508 -6.71 16.28 -24.14
C HIS A 508 -6.98 14.81 -24.48
N ALA A 509 -8.25 14.40 -24.46
CA ALA A 509 -8.65 13.05 -24.84
C ALA A 509 -8.27 12.67 -26.28
N LYS A 510 -8.12 13.64 -27.18
CA LYS A 510 -7.63 13.38 -28.55
C LYS A 510 -6.14 13.05 -28.58
N ILE A 511 -5.36 13.69 -27.70
CA ILE A 511 -3.92 13.53 -27.58
C ILE A 511 -3.58 12.22 -26.85
N ALA A 512 -4.28 11.94 -25.75
CA ALA A 512 -3.97 10.88 -24.80
C ALA A 512 -4.81 9.60 -25.01
N ASN A 513 -5.09 9.23 -26.27
CA ASN A 513 -5.82 8.00 -26.64
C ASN A 513 -7.15 7.77 -25.89
N GLY A 514 -7.86 8.85 -25.55
CA GLY A 514 -9.12 8.80 -24.81
C GLY A 514 -9.02 9.08 -23.31
N CYS A 515 -7.83 9.32 -22.75
CA CYS A 515 -7.69 9.77 -21.36
C CYS A 515 -8.44 11.09 -21.13
N GLY A 516 -9.30 11.14 -20.12
CA GLY A 516 -10.19 12.28 -19.87
C GLY A 516 -11.52 12.27 -20.65
N THR A 517 -11.84 11.20 -21.40
CA THR A 517 -13.11 11.11 -22.14
C THR A 517 -14.31 11.15 -21.20
N GLY A 518 -15.17 12.18 -21.36
CA GLY A 518 -16.35 12.38 -20.54
C GLY A 518 -16.21 13.49 -19.48
N CYS A 519 -15.01 14.08 -19.34
CA CYS A 519 -14.74 15.12 -18.35
C CYS A 519 -15.64 16.35 -18.50
N GLU A 520 -16.07 16.69 -19.72
CA GLU A 520 -16.97 17.80 -19.95
C GLU A 520 -18.33 17.60 -19.28
N TYR A 521 -18.83 16.36 -19.25
CA TYR A 521 -20.11 16.05 -18.63
C TYR A 521 -19.98 15.90 -17.12
N VAL A 522 -18.83 15.43 -16.63
CA VAL A 522 -18.50 15.47 -15.20
C VAL A 522 -18.51 16.92 -14.70
N GLY A 523 -17.78 17.82 -15.37
CA GLY A 523 -17.77 19.24 -15.00
C GLY A 523 -19.16 19.88 -15.03
N LEU A 524 -19.98 19.57 -16.05
CA LEU A 524 -21.37 20.05 -16.11
C LEU A 524 -22.24 19.51 -14.96
N ALA A 525 -22.07 18.25 -14.58
CA ALA A 525 -22.82 17.64 -13.47
C ALA A 525 -22.41 18.24 -12.12
N GLU A 526 -21.10 18.39 -11.89
CA GLU A 526 -20.54 18.98 -10.67
C GLU A 526 -20.97 20.44 -10.54
N TYR A 527 -20.81 21.26 -11.58
CA TYR A 527 -21.26 22.66 -11.55
C TYR A 527 -22.76 22.76 -11.25
N ALA A 528 -23.58 21.92 -11.90
CA ALA A 528 -25.02 21.90 -11.66
C ALA A 528 -25.35 21.51 -10.21
N LEU A 529 -24.61 20.56 -9.63
CA LEU A 529 -24.81 20.13 -8.25
C LEU A 529 -24.42 21.25 -7.29
N GLU A 530 -23.22 21.81 -7.45
CA GLU A 530 -22.68 22.87 -6.59
C GLU A 530 -23.55 24.13 -6.60
N THR A 531 -24.19 24.46 -7.73
CA THR A 531 -25.06 25.65 -7.87
C THR A 531 -26.57 25.38 -7.65
N GLY A 532 -26.93 24.12 -7.37
CA GLY A 532 -28.30 23.70 -7.08
C GLY A 532 -29.23 23.57 -8.30
N ASP A 533 -28.70 23.34 -9.51
CA ASP A 533 -29.46 22.90 -10.69
C ASP A 533 -29.56 21.36 -10.74
N PHE A 534 -30.29 20.80 -9.77
CA PHE A 534 -30.40 19.35 -9.59
C PHE A 534 -30.97 18.59 -10.80
N LYS A 535 -31.74 19.25 -11.68
CA LYS A 535 -32.27 18.62 -12.91
C LYS A 535 -31.16 18.29 -13.90
N SER A 536 -30.16 19.16 -14.02
CA SER A 536 -29.04 18.97 -14.93
C SER A 536 -28.01 17.96 -14.41
N VAL A 537 -27.94 17.75 -13.09
CA VAL A 537 -26.98 16.82 -12.46
C VAL A 537 -27.16 15.40 -12.98
N GLU A 538 -28.38 14.87 -12.93
CA GLU A 538 -28.66 13.47 -13.29
C GLU A 538 -28.35 13.21 -14.77
N LEU A 539 -28.85 14.08 -15.66
CA LEU A 539 -28.64 13.96 -17.10
C LEU A 539 -27.15 13.99 -17.46
N ASN A 540 -26.40 14.95 -16.92
CA ASN A 540 -24.98 15.09 -17.23
C ASN A 540 -24.16 13.97 -16.60
N SER A 541 -24.50 13.49 -15.41
CA SER A 541 -23.84 12.35 -14.78
C SER A 541 -23.99 11.07 -15.61
N PHE A 542 -25.19 10.78 -16.13
CA PHE A 542 -25.37 9.64 -17.03
C PHE A 542 -24.61 9.80 -18.34
N LYS A 543 -24.62 10.99 -18.95
CA LYS A 543 -23.81 11.26 -20.16
C LYS A 543 -22.31 11.05 -19.89
N ALA A 544 -21.82 11.50 -18.74
CA ALA A 544 -20.44 11.28 -18.31
C ALA A 544 -20.13 9.79 -18.19
N ILE A 545 -20.94 9.01 -17.47
CA ILE A 545 -20.76 7.56 -17.30
C ILE A 545 -20.74 6.85 -18.65
N TYR A 546 -21.74 7.08 -19.51
CA TYR A 546 -21.80 6.41 -20.81
C TYR A 546 -20.59 6.74 -21.67
N LYS A 547 -20.17 8.02 -21.70
CA LYS A 547 -19.04 8.46 -22.50
C LYS A 547 -17.71 7.92 -21.94
N ALA A 548 -17.49 8.00 -20.63
CA ALA A 548 -16.31 7.51 -19.94
C ALA A 548 -16.14 5.98 -20.09
N LYS A 549 -17.24 5.21 -20.02
CA LYS A 549 -17.23 3.75 -20.26
C LYS A 549 -16.73 3.36 -21.66
N THR A 550 -16.94 4.20 -22.69
CA THR A 550 -16.42 3.91 -24.04
C THR A 550 -14.88 3.88 -24.14
N LYS A 551 -14.18 4.42 -23.13
CA LYS A 551 -12.72 4.51 -23.06
C LYS A 551 -12.17 4.05 -21.71
N GLU A 552 -12.95 3.30 -20.94
CA GLU A 552 -12.54 2.72 -19.65
C GLU A 552 -11.98 3.78 -18.68
N GLN A 553 -12.58 4.97 -18.66
CA GLN A 553 -12.13 6.09 -17.83
C GLN A 553 -12.70 5.98 -16.40
N THR A 554 -12.16 5.07 -15.59
CA THR A 554 -12.68 4.73 -14.26
C THR A 554 -12.79 5.94 -13.33
N SER A 555 -11.79 6.82 -13.27
CA SER A 555 -11.85 7.98 -12.37
C SER A 555 -13.01 8.91 -12.68
N LEU A 556 -13.30 9.17 -13.96
CA LEU A 556 -14.45 9.97 -14.38
C LEU A 556 -15.79 9.24 -14.12
N ILE A 557 -15.81 7.91 -14.21
CA ILE A 557 -16.97 7.10 -13.81
C ILE A 557 -17.21 7.27 -12.29
N ILE A 558 -16.16 7.27 -11.48
CA ILE A 558 -16.27 7.52 -10.03
C ILE A 558 -16.85 8.90 -9.76
N CYS A 559 -16.28 9.98 -10.33
CA CYS A 559 -16.81 11.35 -10.16
C CYS A 559 -18.28 11.47 -10.57
N ALA A 560 -18.66 10.92 -11.71
CA ALA A 560 -20.03 10.99 -12.20
C ALA A 560 -21.02 10.25 -11.30
N ASN A 561 -20.66 9.07 -10.79
CA ASN A 561 -21.48 8.34 -9.84
C ASN A 561 -21.53 9.05 -8.49
N PHE A 562 -20.44 9.66 -8.04
CA PHE A 562 -20.41 10.45 -6.81
C PHE A 562 -21.41 11.62 -6.86
N ASN A 563 -21.53 12.29 -8.01
CA ASN A 563 -22.56 13.31 -8.22
C ASN A 563 -23.99 12.76 -8.11
N LEU A 564 -24.25 11.55 -8.64
CA LEU A 564 -25.55 10.88 -8.50
C LEU A 564 -25.83 10.51 -7.04
N MET A 565 -24.84 9.99 -6.31
CA MET A 565 -24.97 9.69 -4.89
C MET A 565 -25.36 10.94 -4.09
N ARG A 566 -24.65 12.06 -4.29
CA ARG A 566 -24.95 13.35 -3.63
C ARG A 566 -26.34 13.87 -3.99
N LEU A 567 -26.73 13.77 -5.27
CA LEU A 567 -28.07 14.14 -5.73
C LEU A 567 -29.17 13.29 -5.08
N TYR A 568 -28.98 11.97 -5.00
CA TYR A 568 -29.96 11.07 -4.40
C TYR A 568 -30.02 11.21 -2.89
N ALA A 569 -28.89 11.46 -2.23
CA ALA A 569 -28.88 11.89 -0.84
C ALA A 569 -29.70 13.17 -0.64
N PHE A 570 -29.58 14.15 -1.55
CA PHE A 570 -30.40 15.36 -1.52
C PHE A 570 -31.89 15.10 -1.68
N GLN A 571 -32.26 14.16 -2.54
CA GLN A 571 -33.66 13.78 -2.80
C GLN A 571 -34.25 12.84 -1.72
N GLY A 572 -33.49 12.45 -0.70
CA GLY A 572 -33.92 11.45 0.30
C GLY A 572 -33.95 10.01 -0.23
N LYS A 573 -33.39 9.76 -1.41
CA LYS A 573 -33.25 8.44 -2.05
C LYS A 573 -31.98 7.74 -1.55
N ILE A 574 -31.91 7.52 -0.24
CA ILE A 574 -30.69 7.04 0.42
C ILE A 574 -30.33 5.63 -0.04
N ASP A 575 -31.33 4.75 -0.20
CA ASP A 575 -31.12 3.37 -0.66
C ASP A 575 -30.50 3.35 -2.07
N GLU A 576 -30.96 4.21 -2.99
CA GLU A 576 -30.39 4.34 -4.32
C GLU A 576 -28.97 4.89 -4.29
N SER A 577 -28.70 5.90 -3.45
CA SER A 577 -27.35 6.44 -3.24
C SER A 577 -26.38 5.36 -2.78
N ILE A 578 -26.75 4.58 -1.75
CA ILE A 578 -25.92 3.51 -1.20
C ILE A 578 -25.77 2.35 -2.19
N ARG A 579 -26.81 2.03 -2.97
CA ARG A 579 -26.72 1.03 -4.02
C ARG A 579 -25.69 1.41 -5.10
N ILE A 580 -25.67 2.67 -5.54
CA ILE A 580 -24.66 3.15 -6.49
C ILE A 580 -23.26 3.03 -5.88
N LEU A 581 -23.10 3.43 -4.60
CA LEU A 581 -21.83 3.32 -3.89
C LEU A 581 -21.31 1.87 -3.86
N ASN A 582 -22.13 0.92 -3.43
CA ASN A 582 -21.73 -0.48 -3.31
C ASN A 582 -21.41 -1.11 -4.69
N ASN A 583 -22.23 -0.86 -5.70
CA ASN A 583 -22.00 -1.38 -7.05
C ASN A 583 -20.68 -0.85 -7.64
N LEU A 584 -20.39 0.44 -7.43
CA LEU A 584 -19.15 1.03 -7.91
C LEU A 584 -17.93 0.54 -7.11
N GLU A 585 -18.08 0.33 -5.80
CA GLU A 585 -17.05 -0.27 -4.94
C GLU A 585 -16.67 -1.66 -5.45
N GLU A 586 -17.65 -2.50 -5.85
CA GLU A 586 -17.40 -3.79 -6.49
C GLU A 586 -16.63 -3.65 -7.81
N GLU A 587 -17.07 -2.79 -8.74
CA GLU A 587 -16.39 -2.55 -10.02
C GLU A 587 -14.94 -2.07 -9.84
N VAL A 588 -14.69 -1.16 -8.88
CA VAL A 588 -13.35 -0.62 -8.60
C VAL A 588 -12.44 -1.66 -7.95
N ASN A 589 -12.98 -2.49 -7.06
CA ASN A 589 -12.23 -3.52 -6.37
C ASN A 589 -11.63 -4.55 -7.33
N GLU A 590 -12.30 -4.85 -8.45
CA GLU A 590 -11.80 -5.75 -9.49
C GLU A 590 -10.58 -5.20 -10.24
N LEU A 591 -10.41 -3.87 -10.30
CA LEU A 591 -9.29 -3.23 -10.99
C LEU A 591 -7.99 -3.28 -10.19
N ASN A 592 -8.09 -3.51 -8.87
CA ASN A 592 -6.97 -3.57 -7.93
C ASN A 592 -6.00 -2.36 -8.04
N ASN A 593 -6.55 -1.16 -8.19
CA ASN A 593 -5.79 0.09 -8.26
C ASN A 593 -5.88 0.86 -6.93
N PRO A 594 -4.77 1.10 -6.23
CA PRO A 594 -4.77 1.75 -4.92
C PRO A 594 -5.38 3.16 -4.89
N ILE A 595 -5.14 3.94 -5.97
CA ILE A 595 -5.66 5.30 -6.09
C ILE A 595 -7.20 5.24 -6.15
N TYR A 596 -7.77 4.33 -6.96
CA TYR A 596 -9.23 4.20 -7.06
C TYR A 596 -9.87 3.68 -5.77
N ASN A 597 -9.23 2.75 -5.06
CA ASN A 597 -9.71 2.30 -3.74
C ASN A 597 -9.82 3.49 -2.78
N THR A 598 -8.77 4.31 -2.76
CA THR A 598 -8.71 5.51 -1.91
C THR A 598 -9.76 6.54 -2.31
N THR A 599 -9.96 6.80 -3.61
CA THR A 599 -11.06 7.67 -4.09
C THR A 599 -12.43 7.14 -3.69
N MET A 600 -12.64 5.82 -3.69
CA MET A 600 -13.89 5.21 -3.25
C MET A 600 -14.12 5.37 -1.75
N ASP A 601 -13.08 5.28 -0.93
CA ASP A 601 -13.16 5.59 0.50
C ASP A 601 -13.56 7.05 0.75
N LEU A 602 -13.10 7.98 -0.08
CA LEU A 602 -13.54 9.39 -0.02
C LEU A 602 -15.02 9.53 -0.39
N CYS A 603 -15.49 8.90 -1.47
CA CYS A 603 -16.90 8.88 -1.84
C CYS A 603 -17.74 8.33 -0.68
N ARG A 604 -17.36 7.18 -0.12
CA ARG A 604 -18.01 6.52 1.00
C ARG A 604 -18.07 7.43 2.23
N GLY A 605 -16.92 7.96 2.64
CA GLY A 605 -16.81 8.81 3.81
C GLY A 605 -17.62 10.11 3.67
N TYR A 606 -17.62 10.71 2.47
CA TYR A 606 -18.41 11.92 2.20
C TYR A 606 -19.91 11.64 2.29
N ILE A 607 -20.40 10.59 1.60
CA ILE A 607 -21.82 10.24 1.60
C ILE A 607 -22.30 9.90 3.01
N TYR A 608 -21.63 8.98 3.72
CA TYR A 608 -21.99 8.66 5.11
C TYR A 608 -21.84 9.86 6.05
N GLY A 609 -20.90 10.77 5.75
CA GLY A 609 -20.76 12.07 6.39
C GLY A 609 -22.01 12.95 6.25
N CYS A 610 -22.60 13.00 5.06
CA CYS A 610 -23.81 13.77 4.77
C CYS A 610 -25.08 13.13 5.38
N ILE A 611 -25.21 11.81 5.33
CA ILE A 611 -26.40 11.11 5.85
C ILE A 611 -26.33 10.78 7.35
N GLY A 612 -25.23 11.11 8.03
CA GLY A 612 -25.15 11.09 9.49
C GLY A 612 -24.74 9.75 10.14
N TYR A 613 -23.98 8.91 9.43
CA TYR A 613 -23.51 7.60 9.93
C TYR A 613 -21.97 7.59 10.10
N PRO A 614 -21.42 8.24 11.15
CA PRO A 614 -19.97 8.41 11.32
C PRO A 614 -19.20 7.09 11.35
N GLU A 615 -19.81 6.03 11.86
CA GLU A 615 -19.19 4.71 12.00
C GLU A 615 -19.04 3.96 10.67
N LYS A 616 -19.70 4.43 9.60
CA LYS A 616 -19.58 3.90 8.24
C LYS A 616 -18.52 4.64 7.42
N ILE A 617 -18.00 5.76 7.93
CA ILE A 617 -16.86 6.46 7.33
C ILE A 617 -15.61 5.58 7.51
N PRO A 618 -14.72 5.45 6.51
CA PRO A 618 -13.45 4.73 6.67
C PRO A 618 -12.65 5.25 7.88
N TYR A 619 -12.10 4.34 8.70
CA TYR A 619 -11.50 4.70 9.99
C TYR A 619 -10.37 5.72 9.87
N TRP A 620 -9.53 5.61 8.84
CA TRP A 620 -8.42 6.55 8.60
C TRP A 620 -8.90 7.98 8.35
N LEU A 621 -10.04 8.13 7.66
CA LEU A 621 -10.72 9.42 7.48
C LEU A 621 -11.40 9.90 8.78
N GLN A 622 -11.72 9.03 9.73
CA GLN A 622 -12.25 9.44 11.03
C GLN A 622 -11.16 9.98 11.96
N VAL A 623 -9.94 9.42 11.89
CA VAL A 623 -8.83 9.80 12.77
C VAL A 623 -7.88 10.83 12.14
N GLY A 624 -7.96 11.03 10.82
CA GLY A 624 -7.11 11.97 10.08
C GLY A 624 -5.72 11.42 9.79
N ASP A 625 -5.57 10.10 9.70
CA ASP A 625 -4.28 9.48 9.36
C ASP A 625 -4.13 9.40 7.84
N MET A 626 -3.52 10.44 7.27
CA MET A 626 -3.25 10.56 5.84
C MET A 626 -1.90 9.92 5.45
N THR A 627 -1.18 9.30 6.38
CA THR A 627 0.19 8.80 6.15
C THR A 627 0.26 7.46 5.41
N ASP A 628 -0.90 6.82 5.21
CA ASP A 628 -1.04 5.42 4.78
C ASP A 628 -1.84 5.23 3.47
N GLY A 629 -2.21 6.31 2.77
CA GLY A 629 -2.89 6.20 1.46
C GLY A 629 -1.96 6.49 0.27
N ASP A 630 -2.17 5.77 -0.83
CA ASP A 630 -1.52 6.05 -2.12
C ASP A 630 -2.21 7.26 -2.78
N PHE A 631 -1.75 8.45 -2.43
CA PHE A 631 -2.28 9.70 -2.96
C PHE A 631 -1.38 10.29 -4.04
N PHE A 632 -2.00 10.86 -5.06
CA PHE A 632 -1.39 11.99 -5.75
C PHE A 632 -1.44 13.19 -4.82
N TYR A 633 -0.30 13.85 -4.63
CA TYR A 633 -0.21 15.07 -3.84
C TYR A 633 -1.26 16.12 -4.29
N GLN A 634 -1.52 16.14 -5.60
CA GLN A 634 -2.48 16.99 -6.29
C GLN A 634 -3.96 16.81 -5.86
N GLY A 635 -4.37 15.61 -5.43
CA GLY A 635 -5.75 15.32 -5.03
C GLY A 635 -5.97 15.19 -3.52
N MET A 636 -4.89 15.19 -2.73
CA MET A 636 -4.90 14.86 -1.30
C MET A 636 -5.80 15.78 -0.46
N ALA A 637 -5.92 17.06 -0.83
CA ALA A 637 -6.63 18.04 -0.01
C ALA A 637 -8.12 17.70 0.23
N PHE A 638 -8.77 16.98 -0.71
CA PHE A 638 -10.18 16.57 -0.55
C PHE A 638 -10.40 15.70 0.70
N ASN A 639 -9.39 14.94 1.13
CA ASN A 639 -9.46 14.08 2.32
C ASN A 639 -9.87 14.87 3.58
N TYR A 640 -9.40 16.11 3.70
CA TYR A 640 -9.66 16.97 4.86
C TYR A 640 -11.11 17.47 4.93
N ILE A 641 -11.82 17.51 3.79
CA ILE A 641 -13.27 17.77 3.79
C ILE A 641 -14.01 16.62 4.48
N VAL A 642 -13.63 15.38 4.14
CA VAL A 642 -14.26 14.18 4.71
C VAL A 642 -13.87 14.02 6.18
N TYR A 643 -12.61 14.29 6.54
CA TYR A 643 -12.17 14.29 7.93
C TYR A 643 -12.89 15.34 8.78
N GLY A 644 -13.04 16.57 8.27
CA GLY A 644 -13.83 17.61 8.93
C GLY A 644 -15.29 17.20 9.18
N LYS A 645 -15.94 16.57 8.18
CA LYS A 645 -17.28 15.99 8.36
C LYS A 645 -17.31 14.90 9.44
N ALA A 646 -16.33 14.00 9.44
CA ALA A 646 -16.25 12.92 10.44
C ALA A 646 -16.12 13.48 11.86
N VAL A 647 -15.23 14.45 12.09
CA VAL A 647 -15.06 15.08 13.41
C VAL A 647 -16.31 15.87 13.82
N MET A 648 -16.94 16.59 12.88
CA MET A 648 -18.20 17.31 13.14
C MET A 648 -19.29 16.36 13.65
N LEU A 649 -19.41 15.15 13.08
CA LEU A 649 -20.37 14.13 13.52
C LEU A 649 -20.10 13.62 14.95
N THR A 650 -18.84 13.59 15.39
CA THR A 650 -18.50 13.21 16.77
C THR A 650 -18.89 14.25 17.82
N LYS A 651 -19.31 15.46 17.39
CA LYS A 651 -19.61 16.62 18.24
C LYS A 651 -18.45 17.08 19.12
N ASN A 652 -17.21 16.71 18.78
CA ASN A 652 -16.02 17.23 19.42
C ASN A 652 -15.65 18.59 18.79
N TYR A 653 -16.38 19.64 19.16
CA TYR A 653 -16.25 20.96 18.56
C TYR A 653 -14.93 21.66 18.89
N VAL A 654 -14.30 21.36 20.03
CA VAL A 654 -12.95 21.86 20.36
C VAL A 654 -11.92 21.30 19.37
N LYS A 655 -11.97 19.98 19.11
CA LYS A 655 -11.12 19.36 18.09
C LYS A 655 -11.42 19.93 16.71
N LEU A 656 -12.70 20.10 16.36
CA LEU A 656 -13.10 20.65 15.06
C LEU A 656 -12.54 22.07 14.84
N GLU A 657 -12.65 22.95 15.83
CA GLU A 657 -12.11 24.31 15.75
C GLU A 657 -10.59 24.31 15.53
N MET A 658 -9.83 23.57 16.34
CA MET A 658 -8.38 23.46 16.15
C MET A 658 -8.02 22.92 14.77
N LEU A 659 -8.75 21.91 14.29
CA LEU A 659 -8.50 21.34 12.98
C LEU A 659 -8.77 22.32 11.84
N THR A 660 -9.77 23.20 11.97
CA THR A 660 -10.08 24.18 10.93
C THR A 660 -8.93 25.15 10.67
N GLU A 661 -8.09 25.43 11.67
CA GLU A 661 -6.86 26.21 11.50
C GLU A 661 -5.83 25.42 10.68
N SER A 662 -5.61 24.13 11.02
CA SER A 662 -4.67 23.28 10.29
C SER A 662 -5.12 22.93 8.86
N PHE A 663 -6.43 22.83 8.62
CA PHE A 663 -6.97 22.51 7.30
C PHE A 663 -6.70 23.61 6.28
N GLU A 664 -6.57 24.86 6.73
CA GLU A 664 -6.27 25.99 5.87
C GLU A 664 -4.92 25.82 5.16
N GLU A 665 -3.92 25.25 5.83
CA GLU A 665 -2.60 24.96 5.25
C GLU A 665 -2.72 23.98 4.07
N TYR A 666 -3.49 22.89 4.23
CA TYR A 666 -3.65 21.88 3.19
C TYR A 666 -4.43 22.39 1.96
N PHE A 667 -5.47 23.20 2.16
CA PHE A 667 -6.21 23.80 1.06
C PHE A 667 -5.43 24.92 0.35
N SER A 668 -4.50 25.58 1.06
CA SER A 668 -3.68 26.66 0.51
C SER A 668 -2.63 26.19 -0.49
N ILE A 669 -2.17 24.94 -0.40
CA ILE A 669 -1.18 24.35 -1.33
C ILE A 669 -1.62 24.55 -2.79
N PHE A 670 -2.87 24.24 -3.10
CA PHE A 670 -3.44 24.37 -4.44
C PHE A 670 -4.58 25.39 -4.52
N SER A 671 -4.73 26.24 -3.50
CA SER A 671 -5.79 27.24 -3.37
C SER A 671 -7.21 26.68 -3.56
N ASN A 672 -7.53 25.48 -3.04
CA ASN A 672 -8.81 24.81 -3.30
C ASN A 672 -10.00 25.55 -2.66
N GLN A 673 -10.73 26.36 -3.44
CA GLN A 673 -11.80 27.23 -2.92
C GLN A 673 -12.99 26.47 -2.32
N LEU A 674 -13.37 25.33 -2.92
CA LEU A 674 -14.40 24.46 -2.30
C LEU A 674 -13.94 23.92 -0.95
N GLY A 675 -12.65 23.63 -0.78
CA GLY A 675 -12.05 23.23 0.50
C GLY A 675 -12.17 24.34 1.55
N PHE A 676 -11.81 25.58 1.18
CA PHE A 676 -11.98 26.75 2.06
C PHE A 676 -13.44 27.00 2.46
N ILE A 677 -14.40 26.82 1.54
CA ILE A 677 -15.83 26.96 1.84
C ILE A 677 -16.28 25.89 2.84
N HIS A 678 -15.93 24.62 2.62
CA HIS A 678 -16.22 23.55 3.57
C HIS A 678 -15.59 23.81 4.95
N ASN A 679 -14.34 24.24 4.99
CA ASN A 679 -13.64 24.58 6.23
C ASN A 679 -14.31 25.73 6.99
N SER A 680 -14.75 26.77 6.27
CA SER A 680 -15.48 27.90 6.86
C SER A 680 -16.82 27.47 7.47
N ILE A 681 -17.51 26.49 6.86
CA ILE A 681 -18.73 25.89 7.42
C ILE A 681 -18.41 25.13 8.71
N PHE A 682 -17.36 24.31 8.73
CA PHE A 682 -16.95 23.59 9.94
C PHE A 682 -16.58 24.55 11.08
N LYS A 683 -15.86 25.63 10.76
CA LYS A 683 -15.52 26.70 11.71
C LYS A 683 -16.78 27.36 12.27
N ALA A 684 -17.75 27.70 11.43
CA ALA A 684 -19.04 28.26 11.89
C ALA A 684 -19.79 27.30 12.83
N VAL A 685 -19.83 26.01 12.51
CA VAL A 685 -20.44 24.97 13.37
C VAL A 685 -19.71 24.86 14.71
N ALA A 686 -18.37 24.83 14.71
CA ALA A 686 -17.59 24.77 15.94
C ALA A 686 -17.83 26.01 16.81
N LYS A 687 -17.72 27.21 16.21
CA LYS A 687 -17.92 28.49 16.90
C LYS A 687 -19.34 28.64 17.47
N TYR A 688 -20.35 28.18 16.74
CA TYR A 688 -21.73 28.15 17.22
C TYR A 688 -21.86 27.34 18.51
N ASN A 689 -21.31 26.13 18.52
CA ASN A 689 -21.46 25.21 19.65
C ASN A 689 -20.58 25.57 20.86
N LEU A 690 -19.46 26.28 20.64
CA LEU A 690 -18.53 26.68 21.70
C LEU A 690 -18.82 28.07 22.28
N TYR A 691 -19.23 29.01 21.44
CA TYR A 691 -19.33 30.44 21.80
C TYR A 691 -20.71 31.05 21.54
N GLY A 692 -21.66 30.26 21.05
CA GLY A 692 -23.05 30.67 20.86
C GLY A 692 -23.39 31.21 19.47
N MET A 693 -24.68 31.50 19.30
CA MET A 693 -25.32 31.80 18.02
C MET A 693 -24.67 32.95 17.25
N GLU A 694 -24.36 34.05 17.95
CA GLU A 694 -23.81 35.26 17.32
C GLU A 694 -22.46 34.99 16.64
N LYS A 695 -21.57 34.26 17.30
CA LYS A 695 -20.26 33.90 16.75
C LYS A 695 -20.39 32.94 15.56
N GLY A 696 -21.25 31.92 15.68
CA GLY A 696 -21.53 31.01 14.57
C GLY A 696 -22.10 31.72 13.34
N VAL A 697 -23.09 32.59 13.54
CA VAL A 697 -23.72 33.38 12.48
C VAL A 697 -22.70 34.28 11.77
N SER A 698 -21.83 34.97 12.53
CA SER A 698 -20.79 35.82 11.95
C SER A 698 -19.87 35.05 11.01
N GLU A 699 -19.41 33.86 11.42
CA GLU A 699 -18.52 33.01 10.61
C GLU A 699 -19.27 32.42 9.40
N LEU A 700 -20.53 32.02 9.57
CA LEU A 700 -21.34 31.50 8.46
C LEU A 700 -21.64 32.59 7.42
N GLN A 701 -21.84 33.84 7.83
CA GLN A 701 -22.00 34.97 6.91
C GLN A 701 -20.76 35.18 6.05
N GLU A 702 -19.57 35.02 6.62
CA GLU A 702 -18.32 35.07 5.86
C GLU A 702 -18.20 33.90 4.88
N ALA A 703 -18.59 32.69 5.28
CA ALA A 703 -18.62 31.54 4.37
C ALA A 703 -19.58 31.79 3.18
N LEU A 704 -20.78 32.30 3.46
CA LEU A 704 -21.78 32.63 2.44
C LEU A 704 -21.31 33.76 1.50
N SER A 705 -20.55 34.74 2.00
CA SER A 705 -20.05 35.83 1.15
C SER A 705 -19.01 35.34 0.15
N LYS A 706 -18.11 34.44 0.56
CA LYS A 706 -17.12 33.77 -0.31
C LYS A 706 -17.79 32.92 -1.39
N ALA A 707 -18.82 32.15 -1.02
CA ALA A 707 -19.54 31.26 -1.93
C ALA A 707 -20.50 31.98 -2.90
N ARG A 708 -20.95 33.20 -2.57
CA ARG A 708 -21.96 33.94 -3.31
C ARG A 708 -21.54 34.30 -4.74
N GLN A 709 -20.27 34.65 -4.96
CA GLN A 709 -19.80 35.13 -6.26
C GLN A 709 -20.01 34.07 -7.36
N ASP A 710 -19.78 32.80 -7.01
CA ASP A 710 -19.96 31.65 -7.89
C ASP A 710 -21.31 30.94 -7.71
N TYR A 711 -22.17 31.47 -6.84
CA TYR A 711 -23.48 30.91 -6.53
C TYR A 711 -23.42 29.47 -6.01
N ILE A 712 -22.40 29.15 -5.20
CA ILE A 712 -22.18 27.83 -4.61
C ILE A 712 -23.14 27.61 -3.44
N ILE A 713 -23.85 26.49 -3.42
CA ILE A 713 -24.95 26.19 -2.49
C ILE A 713 -24.79 24.79 -1.86
N ALA A 714 -24.31 23.79 -2.61
CA ALA A 714 -24.31 22.40 -2.14
C ALA A 714 -23.58 22.18 -0.79
N PRO A 715 -22.41 22.79 -0.51
CA PRO A 715 -21.73 22.61 0.77
C PRO A 715 -22.57 23.05 1.97
N PHE A 716 -23.40 24.07 1.82
CA PHE A 716 -24.29 24.53 2.89
C PHE A 716 -25.46 23.57 3.07
N VAL A 717 -26.08 23.16 1.96
CA VAL A 717 -27.23 22.23 1.95
C VAL A 717 -26.85 20.88 2.55
N GLU A 718 -25.70 20.31 2.17
CA GLU A 718 -25.23 19.01 2.66
C GLU A 718 -24.76 19.02 4.12
N ASN A 719 -24.63 20.22 4.72
CA ASN A 719 -24.37 20.38 6.15
C ASN A 719 -25.54 21.07 6.89
N ALA A 720 -26.72 21.14 6.25
CA ALA A 720 -27.88 21.89 6.74
C ALA A 720 -28.30 21.52 8.17
N LEU A 721 -28.21 20.24 8.55
CA LEU A 721 -28.52 19.76 9.91
C LEU A 721 -27.77 20.52 11.02
N TYR A 722 -26.60 21.08 10.72
CA TYR A 722 -25.74 21.78 11.67
C TYR A 722 -25.82 23.30 11.57
N ILE A 723 -26.33 23.83 10.45
CA ILE A 723 -26.28 25.27 10.15
C ILE A 723 -27.64 25.91 9.92
N ILE A 724 -28.74 25.15 9.85
CA ILE A 724 -30.05 25.67 9.46
C ILE A 724 -30.54 26.80 10.37
N SER A 725 -30.36 26.70 11.69
CA SER A 725 -30.72 27.76 12.63
C SER A 725 -29.97 29.06 12.34
N MET A 726 -28.68 28.96 11.98
CA MET A 726 -27.85 30.10 11.63
C MET A 726 -28.29 30.71 10.30
N LEU A 727 -28.57 29.88 9.28
CA LEU A 727 -29.11 30.33 7.99
C LEU A 727 -30.43 31.11 8.17
N GLU A 728 -31.35 30.59 8.98
CA GLU A 728 -32.63 31.26 9.27
C GLU A 728 -32.45 32.60 9.96
N THR A 729 -31.50 32.68 10.90
CA THR A 729 -31.17 33.94 11.58
C THR A 729 -30.61 34.97 10.61
N ILE A 730 -29.73 34.54 9.70
CA ILE A 730 -29.16 35.41 8.66
C ILE A 730 -30.24 35.88 7.68
N LEU A 731 -31.14 34.98 7.26
CA LEU A 731 -32.23 35.30 6.35
C LEU A 731 -33.23 36.28 6.98
N ASN A 732 -33.56 36.12 8.27
CA ASN A 732 -34.44 37.04 8.98
C ASN A 732 -33.86 38.46 9.04
N ASN A 733 -32.54 38.59 9.18
CA ASN A 733 -31.85 39.87 9.16
C ASN A 733 -31.70 40.46 7.74
N ASN A 734 -31.80 39.63 6.69
CA ASN A 734 -31.62 40.01 5.29
C ASN A 734 -32.71 39.41 4.39
N SER A 735 -33.98 39.69 4.68
CA SER A 735 -35.14 38.97 4.10
C SER A 735 -35.33 39.11 2.58
N ARG A 736 -34.56 39.98 1.92
CA ARG A 736 -34.59 40.19 0.46
C ARG A 736 -33.44 39.51 -0.28
N ASP A 737 -32.55 38.82 0.42
CA ASP A 737 -31.39 38.18 -0.19
C ASP A 737 -31.77 36.87 -0.89
N GLU A 738 -31.85 36.89 -2.22
CA GLU A 738 -32.30 35.75 -3.02
C GLU A 738 -31.36 34.52 -2.89
N TYR A 739 -30.05 34.74 -2.79
CA TYR A 739 -29.07 33.66 -2.64
C TYR A 739 -29.23 32.97 -1.29
N ILE A 740 -29.29 33.74 -0.20
CA ILE A 740 -29.48 33.19 1.15
C ILE A 740 -30.84 32.51 1.26
N ASN A 741 -31.88 33.11 0.67
CA ASN A 741 -33.21 32.52 0.63
C ASN A 741 -33.20 31.17 -0.10
N LYS A 742 -32.60 31.09 -1.30
CA LYS A 742 -32.48 29.84 -2.05
C LYS A 742 -31.71 28.78 -1.25
N THR A 743 -30.56 29.13 -0.69
CA THR A 743 -29.74 28.22 0.14
C THR A 743 -30.53 27.70 1.35
N THR A 744 -31.28 28.58 2.02
CA THR A 744 -32.10 28.22 3.20
C THR A 744 -33.25 27.29 2.82
N VAL A 745 -33.97 27.59 1.72
CA VAL A 745 -35.08 26.75 1.22
C VAL A 745 -34.59 25.35 0.85
N LEU A 746 -33.50 25.26 0.10
CA LEU A 746 -32.92 23.97 -0.28
C LEU A 746 -32.37 23.20 0.94
N SER A 747 -31.83 23.92 1.94
CA SER A 747 -31.38 23.32 3.21
C SER A 747 -32.55 22.73 4.01
N ARG A 748 -33.71 23.40 4.05
CA ARG A 748 -34.93 22.84 4.69
C ARG A 748 -35.40 21.59 3.95
N GLN A 749 -35.51 21.67 2.62
CA GLN A 749 -35.91 20.54 1.79
C GLN A 749 -34.98 19.33 1.99
N TYR A 750 -33.67 19.57 2.08
CA TYR A 750 -32.69 18.51 2.36
C TYR A 750 -32.95 17.82 3.71
N ILE A 751 -33.16 18.60 4.77
CA ILE A 751 -33.46 18.07 6.11
C ILE A 751 -34.77 17.27 6.09
N GLU A 752 -35.82 17.79 5.46
CA GLU A 752 -37.11 17.10 5.32
C GLU A 752 -36.95 15.76 4.58
N ASN A 753 -36.20 15.75 3.48
CA ASN A 753 -35.95 14.53 2.70
C ASN A 753 -35.17 13.49 3.52
N LEU A 754 -34.14 13.90 4.26
CA LEU A 754 -33.40 13.00 5.16
C LEU A 754 -34.31 12.43 6.26
N GLN A 755 -35.14 13.25 6.90
CA GLN A 755 -36.08 12.80 7.92
C GLN A 755 -37.10 11.81 7.35
N ASN A 756 -37.69 12.09 6.19
CA ASN A 756 -38.66 11.21 5.53
C ASN A 756 -38.03 9.86 5.11
N SER A 757 -36.76 9.86 4.70
CA SER A 757 -36.02 8.61 4.39
C SER A 757 -35.76 7.74 5.62
N SER A 758 -35.61 8.36 6.80
CA SER A 758 -35.42 7.65 8.08
C SER A 758 -36.69 6.99 8.63
N GLU A 759 -37.86 7.22 7.99
CA GLU A 759 -39.09 6.48 8.30
C GLU A 759 -39.06 5.01 7.84
N ASN A 760 -38.07 4.60 7.04
CA ASN A 760 -37.69 3.19 6.87
C ASN A 760 -36.85 2.69 8.07
N LYS A 761 -37.43 2.75 9.28
CA LYS A 761 -36.89 1.98 10.43
C LYS A 761 -36.82 0.51 10.03
N ILE A 762 -35.66 -0.12 10.24
CA ILE A 762 -35.54 -1.58 10.19
C ILE A 762 -36.52 -2.17 11.21
N ASN A 763 -37.69 -2.58 10.73
CA ASN A 763 -38.79 -2.98 11.58
C ASN A 763 -38.60 -4.47 11.97
N LEU A 764 -37.76 -4.67 12.99
CA LEU A 764 -37.67 -5.94 13.69
C LEU A 764 -38.93 -6.11 14.54
N SER A 765 -39.58 -7.25 14.41
CA SER A 765 -40.68 -7.63 15.32
C SER A 765 -40.17 -7.72 16.75
N GLN A 766 -41.06 -7.57 17.72
CA GLN A 766 -40.73 -7.68 19.14
C GLN A 766 -40.00 -9.00 19.47
N ARG A 767 -40.36 -10.09 18.78
CA ARG A 767 -39.71 -11.40 18.94
C ARG A 767 -38.29 -11.44 18.36
N GLU A 768 -38.05 -10.74 17.26
CA GLU A 768 -36.72 -10.59 16.66
C GLU A 768 -35.82 -9.71 17.54
N LEU A 769 -36.35 -8.65 18.16
CA LEU A 769 -35.62 -7.81 19.12
C LEU A 769 -35.18 -8.60 20.36
N GLU A 770 -36.05 -9.44 20.93
CA GLU A 770 -35.72 -10.31 22.06
C GLU A 770 -34.61 -11.30 21.71
N VAL A 771 -34.70 -11.95 20.54
CA VAL A 771 -33.68 -12.87 20.03
C VAL A 771 -32.35 -12.15 19.81
N LEU A 772 -32.36 -10.97 19.20
CA LEU A 772 -31.18 -10.16 18.92
C LEU A 772 -30.50 -9.65 20.20
N SER A 773 -31.29 -9.19 21.18
CA SER A 773 -30.80 -8.74 22.49
C SER A 773 -30.11 -9.85 23.28
N LEU A 774 -30.67 -11.06 23.29
CA LEU A 774 -30.04 -12.21 23.94
C LEU A 774 -28.79 -12.66 23.19
N THR A 775 -28.81 -12.59 21.87
CA THR A 775 -27.66 -12.91 21.02
C THR A 775 -26.50 -11.93 21.24
N ALA A 776 -26.81 -10.64 21.44
CA ALA A 776 -25.84 -9.59 21.75
C ALA A 776 -25.19 -9.72 23.13
N LYS A 777 -25.83 -10.45 24.05
CA LYS A 777 -25.27 -10.82 25.36
C LYS A 777 -24.35 -12.05 25.29
N GLY A 778 -24.01 -12.52 24.09
CA GLY A 778 -23.08 -13.63 23.87
C GLY A 778 -23.71 -15.02 23.93
N LEU A 779 -25.03 -15.14 24.11
CA LEU A 779 -25.69 -16.44 24.23
C LEU A 779 -25.62 -17.23 22.91
N LYS A 780 -25.47 -18.55 23.04
CA LYS A 780 -25.58 -19.51 21.92
C LYS A 780 -27.05 -19.72 21.56
N ARG A 781 -27.32 -20.12 20.31
CA ARG A 781 -28.68 -20.33 19.77
C ARG A 781 -29.55 -21.22 20.67
N THR A 782 -29.00 -22.31 21.19
CA THR A 782 -29.66 -23.23 22.13
C THR A 782 -30.09 -22.55 23.43
N GLN A 783 -29.26 -21.63 23.94
CA GLN A 783 -29.53 -20.87 25.16
C GLN A 783 -30.58 -19.77 24.93
N VAL A 784 -30.58 -19.15 23.74
CA VAL A 784 -31.61 -18.17 23.34
C VAL A 784 -32.98 -18.86 23.24
N ALA A 785 -33.04 -20.03 22.60
CA ALA A 785 -34.26 -20.83 22.46
C ALA A 785 -34.85 -21.22 23.84
N CYS A 786 -34.00 -21.71 24.74
CA CYS A 786 -34.38 -22.06 26.11
C CYS A 786 -34.91 -20.85 26.89
N LYS A 787 -34.23 -19.70 26.85
CA LYS A 787 -34.67 -18.48 27.55
C LYS A 787 -36.00 -17.91 27.05
N LEU A 788 -36.32 -18.09 25.77
CA LEU A 788 -37.53 -17.56 25.16
C LEU A 788 -38.68 -18.57 25.11
N GLY A 789 -38.48 -19.82 25.54
CA GLY A 789 -39.49 -20.88 25.49
C GLY A 789 -39.88 -21.28 24.07
N ILE A 790 -38.93 -21.23 23.12
CA ILE A 790 -39.14 -21.60 21.70
C ILE A 790 -38.22 -22.74 21.28
N SER A 791 -38.54 -23.40 20.17
CA SER A 791 -37.67 -24.43 19.60
C SER A 791 -36.39 -23.82 19.00
N GLU A 792 -35.31 -24.61 18.92
CA GLU A 792 -34.03 -24.15 18.34
C GLU A 792 -34.16 -23.79 16.85
N SER A 793 -35.03 -24.50 16.11
CA SER A 793 -35.34 -24.18 14.72
C SER A 793 -36.07 -22.84 14.59
N THR A 794 -37.01 -22.52 15.48
CA THR A 794 -37.68 -21.21 15.53
C THR A 794 -36.68 -20.08 15.82
N ALA A 795 -35.75 -20.27 16.76
CA ALA A 795 -34.69 -19.30 17.03
C ALA A 795 -33.77 -19.08 15.81
N LYS A 796 -33.45 -20.15 15.07
CA LYS A 796 -32.70 -20.07 13.81
C LYS A 796 -33.44 -19.24 12.75
N THR A 797 -34.74 -19.46 12.57
CA THR A 797 -35.57 -18.70 11.62
C THR A 797 -35.62 -17.22 11.98
N HIS A 798 -35.78 -16.87 13.25
CA HIS A 798 -35.74 -15.46 13.68
C HIS A 798 -34.37 -14.81 13.39
N LEU A 799 -33.26 -15.50 13.66
CA LEU A 799 -31.92 -15.00 13.33
C LEU A 799 -31.72 -14.79 11.82
N GLN A 800 -32.19 -15.71 10.98
CA GLN A 800 -32.13 -15.55 9.52
C GLN A 800 -32.96 -14.35 9.03
N ASN A 801 -34.14 -14.14 9.60
CA ASN A 801 -34.97 -12.98 9.28
C ASN A 801 -34.33 -11.67 9.77
N ILE A 802 -33.71 -11.67 10.95
CA ILE A 802 -32.93 -10.53 11.45
C ILE A 802 -31.79 -10.22 10.48
N TYR A 803 -31.03 -11.22 10.05
CA TYR A 803 -29.91 -11.02 9.12
C TYR A 803 -30.37 -10.45 7.79
N LYS A 804 -31.48 -10.97 7.25
CA LYS A 804 -32.10 -10.47 6.03
C LYS A 804 -32.59 -9.03 6.18
N LYS A 805 -33.25 -8.68 7.28
CA LYS A 805 -33.77 -7.34 7.55
C LYS A 805 -32.67 -6.32 7.83
N LEU A 806 -31.59 -6.73 8.48
CA LEU A 806 -30.41 -5.92 8.75
C LEU A 806 -29.40 -5.90 7.59
N GLN A 807 -29.65 -6.67 6.52
CA GLN A 807 -28.75 -6.87 5.38
C GLN A 807 -27.32 -7.26 5.78
N VAL A 808 -27.20 -8.22 6.72
CA VAL A 808 -25.93 -8.74 7.23
C VAL A 808 -25.80 -10.23 6.98
N SER A 809 -24.57 -10.71 6.97
CA SER A 809 -24.26 -12.12 6.70
C SER A 809 -24.18 -12.98 7.96
N GLY A 810 -24.02 -12.37 9.15
CA GLY A 810 -23.76 -13.12 10.37
C GLY A 810 -24.12 -12.44 11.69
N LYS A 811 -23.97 -13.22 12.78
CA LYS A 811 -24.31 -12.84 14.17
C LYS A 811 -23.57 -11.59 14.62
N PHE A 812 -22.28 -11.49 14.35
CA PHE A 812 -21.44 -10.39 14.83
C PHE A 812 -21.83 -9.07 14.15
N GLU A 813 -21.98 -9.10 12.83
CA GLU A 813 -22.47 -7.96 12.04
C GLU A 813 -23.88 -7.54 12.50
N ALA A 814 -24.79 -8.49 12.69
CA ALA A 814 -26.15 -8.20 13.18
C ALA A 814 -26.14 -7.48 14.53
N VAL A 815 -25.32 -7.92 15.49
CA VAL A 815 -25.21 -7.28 16.81
C VAL A 815 -24.53 -5.92 16.71
N LYS A 816 -23.49 -5.78 15.86
CA LYS A 816 -22.78 -4.52 15.62
C LYS A 816 -23.72 -3.49 15.01
N ILE A 817 -24.41 -3.86 13.92
CA ILE A 817 -25.42 -3.04 13.24
C ILE A 817 -26.57 -2.69 14.19
N ALA A 818 -27.08 -3.63 14.97
CA ALA A 818 -28.23 -3.36 15.84
C ALA A 818 -27.89 -2.40 17.01
N ARG A 819 -26.68 -2.47 17.57
CA ARG A 819 -26.20 -1.47 18.54
C ARG A 819 -25.96 -0.11 17.89
N MET A 820 -25.44 -0.12 16.67
CA MET A 820 -25.13 1.06 15.87
C MET A 820 -26.39 1.85 15.46
N TYR A 821 -27.46 1.16 15.06
CA TYR A 821 -28.77 1.78 14.76
C TYR A 821 -29.64 2.05 16.01
N GLY A 822 -29.14 1.82 17.22
CA GLY A 822 -29.91 2.01 18.46
C GLY A 822 -31.11 1.06 18.61
N ILE A 823 -31.06 -0.10 17.96
CA ILE A 823 -32.12 -1.11 17.96
C ILE A 823 -32.09 -1.95 19.26
N ILE A 824 -30.90 -2.18 19.84
CA ILE A 824 -30.68 -2.92 21.10
C ILE A 824 -29.56 -2.34 21.98
#